data_AF-A6L5R5-F1
#
_entry.id   AF-A6L5R5-F1
#
_cell.length_a   1.000
_cell.length_b   1.000
_cell.length_c   1.000
_cell.angle_alpha   90.00
_cell.angle_beta   90.00
_cell.angle_gamma   90.00
#
_symmetry.space_group_name_H-M   'P 1'
#
loop_
_entity.id
_entity.type
_entity.pdbx_description
1 polymer ?
#
loop_
_entity_poly.entity_id
_entity_poly.type
_entity_poly.pdbx_seq_one_letter_code
_entity_poly.pdbx_strand_id
1 'polypeptide(L)'
;MKSIFTFIFKNNYYNDVIYKYDEIKQKYLEAYKIWSSYHSVSDNGKFETKEIIANAYSDIKQVDSWKSTYSYLKRNKEEGLKWFSKEKSLSYPTTNQYQDLKLIFENKKQIETLDTYWNEYNILMQTDSEAIRRFTNTYYTYNDIKNIALNRTKIKNISSAIKKGHDCESQYKEAWIVFSNGRRFENISYAELSGINKEYFSIKEEYLRHYKEHESLIKLIYGKELLAINSFSEQAIEQEKEIIKVLSLKSSNSTDLLKSVIHLQNETELKRAILNSEKYGKECNFASSFTLADFYEYRKQFDEIGVAFDDAVRIKCQNENAIKSYNSKEYGKAVVYISDYYDICIPSSDLSNYVNEYNNQQELRNKAKSIKSNYSKGFAALWSEIDLDVCDISQIQEIIDNSIKIKDLDNEIKYKENLQEEARRKQMEEERRKEELVYLLSCVFTWFQPTRSSLKCFSLFYYYPTNCDWNASEDEWEVRNLIWDFKANPNRSQPESEIRFRHERAMNKVLPLFKKVMSHYFGSNTSKLTLVCIPSSKKIVTERRYKDFSHELCSITGMDNGYDYISVLQEGEAKHLGGTTQAQISINGSFFRDRYIVLLDDVITSGMSMEMTKNLLEQAGAHVIAGLSIGRTKHEREYSNPIDNL
;
A
#
# COMPACT_ATOMS: atom_id res chain seq x y z
N MET A 1 -9.87 -59.45 -4.52
CA MET A 1 -8.95 -60.50 -5.05
C MET A 1 -8.74 -61.45 -3.87
N LYS A 2 -9.14 -62.72 -3.97
CA LYS A 2 -9.29 -63.62 -2.80
C LYS A 2 -8.06 -63.51 -1.87
N SER A 3 -8.27 -63.05 -0.62
CA SER A 3 -7.24 -62.77 0.39
C SER A 3 -6.14 -63.85 0.50
N ILE A 4 -6.53 -65.10 0.31
CA ILE A 4 -5.66 -66.29 0.22
C ILE A 4 -4.58 -66.17 -0.85
N PHE A 5 -4.87 -65.65 -2.04
CA PHE A 5 -3.88 -65.50 -3.11
C PHE A 5 -2.89 -64.37 -2.80
N THR A 6 -3.34 -63.26 -2.22
CA THR A 6 -2.45 -62.17 -1.81
C THR A 6 -1.53 -62.60 -0.66
N PHE A 7 -2.06 -63.38 0.29
CA PHE A 7 -1.26 -63.96 1.37
C PHE A 7 -0.20 -64.96 0.86
N ILE A 8 -0.59 -65.89 -0.02
CA ILE A 8 0.31 -66.95 -0.54
C ILE A 8 1.37 -66.39 -1.49
N PHE A 9 1.00 -65.51 -2.44
CA PHE A 9 1.89 -65.07 -3.51
C PHE A 9 2.51 -63.68 -3.27
N LYS A 10 2.00 -62.89 -2.32
CA LYS A 10 2.48 -61.53 -1.98
C LYS A 10 2.50 -61.29 -0.46
N ASN A 11 3.02 -62.25 0.29
CA ASN A 11 3.02 -62.26 1.76
C ASN A 11 3.51 -60.94 2.41
N ASN A 12 4.61 -60.36 1.92
CA ASN A 12 5.13 -59.09 2.46
C ASN A 12 4.14 -57.92 2.31
N TYR A 13 3.43 -57.85 1.18
CA TYR A 13 2.43 -56.83 0.92
C TYR A 13 1.18 -57.06 1.78
N TYR A 14 0.73 -58.31 1.91
CA TYR A 14 -0.36 -58.65 2.82
C TYR A 14 -0.07 -58.20 4.26
N ASN A 15 1.13 -58.49 4.77
CA ASN A 15 1.53 -58.11 6.13
C ASN A 15 1.64 -56.59 6.30
N ASP A 16 2.16 -55.85 5.31
CA ASP A 16 2.20 -54.38 5.33
C ASP A 16 0.79 -53.76 5.36
N VAL A 17 -0.16 -54.30 4.58
CA VAL A 17 -1.57 -53.87 4.58
C VAL A 17 -2.20 -54.07 5.96
N ILE A 18 -2.02 -55.25 6.56
CA ILE A 18 -2.55 -55.54 7.90
C ILE A 18 -1.92 -54.62 8.95
N TYR A 19 -0.59 -54.45 8.94
CA TYR A 19 0.11 -53.58 9.87
C TYR A 19 -0.39 -52.14 9.80
N LYS A 20 -0.46 -51.55 8.60
CA LYS A 20 -0.95 -50.17 8.41
C LYS A 20 -2.40 -50.01 8.82
N TYR A 21 -3.25 -50.97 8.48
CA TYR A 21 -4.65 -50.97 8.88
C TYR A 21 -4.79 -51.01 10.41
N ASP A 22 -4.07 -51.92 11.08
CA ASP A 22 -4.11 -52.04 12.54
C ASP A 22 -3.58 -50.78 13.23
N GLU A 23 -2.49 -50.21 12.71
CA GLU A 23 -1.95 -48.95 13.24
C GLU A 23 -2.92 -47.77 13.05
N ILE A 24 -3.61 -47.68 11.91
CA ILE A 24 -4.67 -46.68 11.69
C ILE A 24 -5.77 -46.84 12.74
N LYS A 25 -6.24 -48.06 12.99
CA LYS A 25 -7.31 -48.33 13.96
C LYS A 25 -6.88 -48.08 15.40
N GLN A 26 -5.61 -48.28 15.74
CA GLN A 26 -5.09 -48.08 17.08
C GLN A 26 -4.71 -46.64 17.38
N LYS A 27 -3.97 -45.99 16.48
CA LYS A 27 -3.38 -44.65 16.72
C LYS A 27 -4.16 -43.52 16.06
N TYR A 28 -4.74 -43.76 14.90
CA TYR A 28 -5.34 -42.72 14.04
C TYR A 28 -6.84 -42.88 13.85
N LEU A 29 -7.53 -43.54 14.79
CA LEU A 29 -8.95 -43.91 14.65
C LEU A 29 -9.87 -42.73 14.33
N GLU A 30 -9.66 -41.61 15.01
CA GLU A 30 -10.49 -40.41 14.82
C GLU A 30 -10.19 -39.72 13.49
N ALA A 31 -8.92 -39.64 13.08
CA ALA A 31 -8.54 -39.12 11.77
C ALA A 31 -9.09 -40.01 10.64
N TYR A 32 -9.07 -41.32 10.85
CA TYR A 32 -9.69 -42.29 9.96
C TYR A 32 -11.20 -42.05 9.81
N LYS A 33 -11.95 -41.86 10.91
CA LYS A 33 -13.40 -41.59 10.83
C LYS A 33 -13.73 -40.37 9.98
N ILE A 34 -12.93 -39.31 10.11
CA ILE A 34 -13.08 -38.07 9.33
C ILE A 34 -12.78 -38.34 7.85
N TRP A 35 -11.65 -38.99 7.58
CA TRP A 35 -11.23 -39.35 6.23
C TRP A 35 -12.25 -40.29 5.55
N SER A 36 -12.73 -41.31 6.25
CA SER A 36 -13.66 -42.31 5.72
C SER A 36 -15.03 -41.71 5.44
N SER A 37 -15.51 -40.81 6.30
CA SER A 37 -16.76 -40.10 6.08
C SER A 37 -16.70 -39.19 4.85
N TYR A 38 -15.57 -38.50 4.64
CA TYR A 38 -15.40 -37.62 3.47
C TYR A 38 -15.30 -38.40 2.16
N HIS A 39 -14.57 -39.51 2.15
CA HIS A 39 -14.37 -40.35 0.95
C HIS A 39 -15.45 -41.41 0.75
N SER A 40 -16.48 -41.45 1.63
CA SER A 40 -17.55 -42.45 1.60
C SER A 40 -17.04 -43.90 1.63
N VAL A 41 -15.97 -44.16 2.38
CA VAL A 41 -15.37 -45.49 2.51
C VAL A 41 -15.98 -46.22 3.71
N SER A 42 -16.55 -47.40 3.46
CA SER A 42 -17.08 -48.29 4.51
C SER A 42 -16.14 -49.46 4.78
N ASP A 43 -15.95 -49.77 6.05
CA ASP A 43 -15.09 -50.86 6.49
C ASP A 43 -15.93 -52.09 6.84
N ASN A 44 -15.80 -53.14 6.04
CA ASN A 44 -16.52 -54.41 6.24
C ASN A 44 -15.61 -55.51 6.81
N GLY A 45 -14.39 -55.17 7.25
CA GLY A 45 -13.43 -56.08 7.85
C GLY A 45 -12.75 -57.06 6.88
N LYS A 46 -13.12 -57.05 5.59
CA LYS A 46 -12.49 -57.91 4.57
C LYS A 46 -11.17 -57.32 4.11
N PHE A 47 -10.30 -58.17 3.55
CA PHE A 47 -8.97 -57.76 3.10
C PHE A 47 -9.04 -56.63 2.07
N GLU A 48 -10.02 -56.65 1.17
CA GLU A 48 -10.22 -55.60 0.15
C GLU A 48 -10.47 -54.21 0.77
N THR A 49 -11.23 -54.09 1.86
CA THR A 49 -11.43 -52.79 2.51
C THR A 49 -10.22 -52.39 3.36
N LYS A 50 -9.54 -53.35 3.98
CA LYS A 50 -8.28 -53.11 4.70
C LYS A 50 -7.20 -52.56 3.76
N GLU A 51 -7.12 -53.10 2.55
CA GLU A 51 -6.19 -52.64 1.50
C GLU A 51 -6.46 -51.19 1.09
N ILE A 52 -7.72 -50.81 0.86
CA ILE A 52 -8.11 -49.42 0.55
C ILE A 52 -7.68 -48.47 1.69
N ILE A 53 -7.96 -48.85 2.95
CA ILE A 53 -7.65 -48.04 4.13
C ILE A 53 -6.13 -47.95 4.35
N ALA A 54 -5.40 -49.05 4.17
CA ALA A 54 -3.94 -49.07 4.29
C ALA A 54 -3.25 -48.27 3.18
N ASN A 55 -3.81 -48.22 1.97
CA ASN A 55 -3.32 -47.38 0.89
C ASN A 55 -3.51 -45.88 1.19
N ALA A 56 -4.54 -45.53 1.95
CA ALA A 56 -4.80 -44.17 2.43
C ALA A 56 -4.01 -43.78 3.71
N TYR A 57 -3.07 -44.61 4.16
CA TYR A 57 -2.37 -44.42 5.43
C TYR A 57 -1.69 -43.05 5.57
N SER A 58 -1.04 -42.55 4.51
CA SER A 58 -0.41 -41.22 4.53
C SER A 58 -1.44 -40.10 4.68
N ASP A 59 -2.56 -40.19 3.97
CA ASP A 59 -3.62 -39.18 4.00
C ASP A 59 -4.30 -39.14 5.36
N ILE A 60 -4.55 -40.31 5.96
CA ILE A 60 -5.13 -40.42 7.31
C ILE A 60 -4.18 -39.81 8.36
N LYS A 61 -2.87 -40.03 8.25
CA LYS A 61 -1.88 -39.35 9.12
C LYS A 61 -1.86 -37.84 8.92
N GLN A 62 -2.08 -37.38 7.70
CA GLN A 62 -2.17 -35.95 7.42
C GLN A 62 -3.40 -35.32 8.09
N VAL A 63 -4.56 -36.00 8.02
CA VAL A 63 -5.78 -35.58 8.74
C VAL A 63 -5.56 -35.51 10.25
N ASP A 64 -4.81 -36.45 10.82
CA ASP A 64 -4.44 -36.43 12.24
C ASP A 64 -3.58 -35.20 12.60
N SER A 65 -2.65 -34.82 11.72
CA SER A 65 -1.88 -33.58 11.86
C SER A 65 -2.75 -32.32 11.81
N TRP A 66 -3.75 -32.30 10.92
CA TRP A 66 -4.72 -31.20 10.84
C TRP A 66 -5.53 -31.07 12.13
N LYS A 67 -6.02 -32.19 12.65
CA LYS A 67 -6.75 -32.26 13.93
C LYS A 67 -5.89 -31.80 15.11
N SER A 68 -4.62 -32.20 15.14
CA SER A 68 -3.65 -31.76 16.15
C SER A 68 -3.43 -30.25 16.10
N THR A 69 -3.32 -29.69 14.89
CA THR A 69 -3.17 -28.25 14.67
C THR A 69 -4.41 -27.47 15.10
N TYR A 70 -5.61 -27.94 14.76
CA TYR A 70 -6.86 -27.34 15.22
C TYR A 70 -6.94 -27.34 16.76
N SER A 71 -6.58 -28.46 17.39
CA SER A 71 -6.60 -28.59 18.85
C SER A 71 -5.59 -27.64 19.52
N TYR A 72 -4.40 -27.47 18.94
CA TYR A 72 -3.42 -26.46 19.36
C TYR A 72 -3.98 -25.04 19.25
N LEU A 73 -4.54 -24.68 18.09
CA LEU A 73 -5.09 -23.34 17.85
C LEU A 73 -6.28 -23.05 18.76
N LYS A 74 -7.18 -24.00 18.94
CA LYS A 74 -8.32 -23.86 19.85
C LYS A 74 -7.90 -23.61 21.29
N ARG A 75 -6.79 -24.21 21.74
CA ARG A 75 -6.29 -24.06 23.11
C ARG A 75 -5.47 -22.78 23.32
N ASN A 76 -4.67 -22.38 22.34
CA ASN A 76 -3.64 -21.35 22.52
C ASN A 76 -3.88 -20.06 21.71
N LYS A 77 -4.78 -20.13 20.72
CA LYS A 77 -5.04 -19.09 19.70
C LYS A 77 -6.53 -19.01 19.38
N GLU A 78 -7.36 -19.13 20.42
CA GLU A 78 -8.81 -19.32 20.29
C GLU A 78 -9.48 -18.16 19.54
N GLU A 79 -9.05 -16.93 19.80
CA GLU A 79 -9.69 -15.73 19.27
C GLU A 79 -9.32 -15.50 17.81
N GLY A 80 -8.06 -15.74 17.44
CA GLY A 80 -7.66 -15.80 16.03
C GLY A 80 -8.43 -16.89 15.26
N LEU A 81 -8.71 -18.03 15.90
CA LEU A 81 -9.46 -19.12 15.28
C LEU A 81 -10.94 -18.77 15.10
N LYS A 82 -11.58 -18.15 16.10
CA LYS A 82 -12.96 -17.62 16.01
C LYS A 82 -13.09 -16.62 14.86
N TRP A 83 -12.13 -15.69 14.79
CA TRP A 83 -12.05 -14.69 13.74
C TRP A 83 -11.97 -15.33 12.37
N PHE A 84 -10.97 -16.18 12.13
CA PHE A 84 -10.78 -16.86 10.86
C PHE A 84 -12.01 -17.67 10.45
N SER A 85 -12.63 -18.38 11.41
CA SER A 85 -13.83 -19.18 11.17
C SER A 85 -14.98 -18.30 10.71
N LYS A 86 -15.18 -17.12 11.31
CA LYS A 86 -16.22 -16.17 10.89
C LYS A 86 -15.95 -15.62 9.48
N GLU A 87 -14.71 -15.24 9.17
CA GLU A 87 -14.33 -14.72 7.84
C GLU A 87 -14.52 -15.75 6.73
N LYS A 88 -14.21 -17.02 7.02
CA LYS A 88 -14.33 -18.12 6.06
C LYS A 88 -15.69 -18.82 6.12
N SER A 89 -16.63 -18.30 6.90
CA SER A 89 -17.97 -18.88 7.10
C SER A 89 -17.92 -20.37 7.50
N LEU A 90 -16.89 -20.75 8.27
CA LEU A 90 -16.74 -22.09 8.82
C LEU A 90 -17.67 -22.26 10.02
N SER A 91 -18.14 -23.49 10.23
CA SER A 91 -18.80 -23.84 11.48
C SER A 91 -17.82 -23.60 12.64
N TYR A 92 -18.21 -22.86 13.68
CA TYR A 92 -17.42 -22.70 14.90
C TYR A 92 -18.26 -23.00 16.15
N PRO A 93 -17.80 -23.84 17.10
CA PRO A 93 -16.55 -24.59 17.05
C PRO A 93 -16.56 -25.59 15.88
N THR A 94 -15.44 -25.65 15.15
CA THR A 94 -15.34 -26.45 13.94
C THR A 94 -15.62 -27.91 14.26
N THR A 95 -16.68 -28.38 13.63
CA THR A 95 -17.05 -29.80 13.59
C THR A 95 -15.93 -30.57 12.89
N ASN A 96 -15.82 -31.88 13.13
CA ASN A 96 -14.78 -32.76 12.60
C ASN A 96 -14.84 -32.94 11.05
N GLN A 97 -15.04 -31.86 10.31
CA GLN A 97 -15.18 -31.83 8.86
C GLN A 97 -13.80 -31.77 8.22
N TYR A 98 -13.61 -32.63 7.22
CA TYR A 98 -12.34 -32.81 6.54
C TYR A 98 -11.83 -31.51 5.88
N GLN A 99 -12.71 -30.77 5.22
CA GLN A 99 -12.36 -29.53 4.50
C GLN A 99 -11.99 -28.40 5.44
N ASP A 100 -12.74 -28.22 6.53
CA ASP A 100 -12.45 -27.16 7.50
C ASP A 100 -11.10 -27.39 8.19
N LEU A 101 -10.82 -28.63 8.62
CA LEU A 101 -9.54 -28.98 9.26
C LEU A 101 -8.36 -28.74 8.33
N LYS A 102 -8.50 -29.11 7.04
CA LYS A 102 -7.49 -28.85 6.02
C LYS A 102 -7.24 -27.34 5.87
N LEU A 103 -8.31 -26.57 5.70
CA LEU A 103 -8.21 -25.12 5.49
C LEU A 103 -7.57 -24.41 6.70
N ILE A 104 -7.94 -24.81 7.93
CA ILE A 104 -7.35 -24.30 9.17
C ILE A 104 -5.86 -24.64 9.24
N PHE A 105 -5.47 -25.87 8.89
CA PHE A 105 -4.08 -26.29 8.89
C PHE A 105 -3.23 -25.46 7.91
N GLU A 106 -3.72 -25.29 6.68
CA GLU A 106 -3.05 -24.51 5.62
C GLU A 106 -2.91 -23.02 6.00
N ASN A 107 -3.83 -22.49 6.81
CA ASN A 107 -3.86 -21.08 7.23
C ASN A 107 -3.41 -20.85 8.69
N LYS A 108 -2.70 -21.80 9.30
CA LYS A 108 -2.23 -21.70 10.70
C LYS A 108 -1.56 -20.36 11.02
N LYS A 109 -0.61 -19.91 10.19
CA LYS A 109 0.13 -18.65 10.40
C LYS A 109 -0.80 -17.43 10.37
N GLN A 110 -1.80 -17.43 9.49
CA GLN A 110 -2.78 -16.36 9.42
C GLN A 110 -3.58 -16.30 10.72
N ILE A 111 -4.05 -17.45 11.21
CA ILE A 111 -4.81 -17.56 12.46
C ILE A 111 -3.98 -17.03 13.65
N GLU A 112 -2.70 -17.42 13.75
CA GLU A 112 -1.78 -16.92 14.78
C GLU A 112 -1.58 -15.40 14.71
N THR A 113 -1.58 -14.83 13.50
CA THR A 113 -1.48 -13.38 13.28
C THR A 113 -2.76 -12.67 13.72
N LEU A 114 -3.95 -13.21 13.39
CA LEU A 114 -5.23 -12.67 13.84
C LEU A 114 -5.35 -12.67 15.37
N ASP A 115 -4.90 -13.74 16.01
CA ASP A 115 -4.85 -13.82 17.48
C ASP A 115 -3.92 -12.76 18.08
N THR A 116 -2.79 -12.49 17.43
CA THR A 116 -1.87 -11.42 17.85
C THR A 116 -2.53 -10.05 17.79
N TYR A 117 -3.29 -9.74 16.73
CA TYR A 117 -4.04 -8.48 16.65
C TYR A 117 -5.10 -8.36 17.76
N TRP A 118 -5.80 -9.45 18.05
CA TRP A 118 -6.76 -9.47 19.15
C TRP A 118 -6.10 -9.20 20.52
N ASN A 119 -4.96 -9.83 20.78
CA ASN A 119 -4.22 -9.62 22.03
C ASN A 119 -3.73 -8.17 22.18
N GLU A 120 -3.15 -7.59 21.12
CA GLU A 120 -2.72 -6.18 21.13
C GLU A 120 -3.91 -5.23 21.32
N TYR A 121 -5.04 -5.47 20.65
CA TYR A 121 -6.27 -4.72 20.85
C TYR A 121 -6.73 -4.76 22.32
N ASN A 122 -6.76 -5.94 22.95
CA ASN A 122 -7.18 -6.06 24.35
C ASN A 122 -6.26 -5.30 25.30
N ILE A 123 -4.94 -5.37 25.08
CA ILE A 123 -3.97 -4.60 25.87
C ILE A 123 -4.28 -3.10 25.75
N LEU A 124 -4.46 -2.61 24.51
CA LEU A 124 -4.75 -1.21 24.26
C LEU A 124 -6.11 -0.79 24.85
N MET A 125 -7.14 -1.63 24.77
CA MET A 125 -8.44 -1.35 25.38
C MET A 125 -8.36 -1.24 26.90
N GLN A 126 -7.50 -2.03 27.55
CA GLN A 126 -7.30 -1.94 29.00
C GLN A 126 -6.51 -0.70 29.39
N THR A 127 -5.46 -0.34 28.65
CA THR A 127 -4.54 0.73 29.07
C THR A 127 -4.84 2.10 28.47
N ASP A 128 -5.54 2.16 27.34
CA ASP A 128 -5.66 3.36 26.50
C ASP A 128 -7.07 3.53 25.89
N SER A 129 -8.12 3.05 26.57
CA SER A 129 -9.51 3.09 26.04
C SER A 129 -9.99 4.46 25.59
N GLU A 130 -9.63 5.54 26.30
CA GLU A 130 -9.98 6.91 25.91
C GLU A 130 -9.24 7.35 24.63
N ALA A 131 -7.98 6.95 24.47
CA ALA A 131 -7.22 7.24 23.25
C ALA A 131 -7.81 6.50 22.05
N ILE A 132 -8.32 5.29 22.24
CA ILE A 132 -9.03 4.53 21.20
C ILE A 132 -10.33 5.21 20.81
N ARG A 133 -11.14 5.68 21.77
CA ARG A 133 -12.38 6.44 21.49
C ARG A 133 -12.12 7.68 20.65
N ARG A 134 -11.00 8.37 20.91
CA ARG A 134 -10.59 9.54 20.10
C ARG A 134 -9.97 9.18 18.76
N PHE A 135 -9.47 7.96 18.62
CA PHE A 135 -8.88 7.46 17.38
C PHE A 135 -9.96 6.95 16.40
N THR A 136 -11.01 6.30 16.91
CA THR A 136 -12.10 5.75 16.08
C THR A 136 -13.44 5.70 16.85
N ASN A 137 -14.53 5.95 16.12
CA ASN A 137 -15.90 5.87 16.63
C ASN A 137 -16.53 4.47 16.44
N THR A 138 -15.83 3.52 15.80
CA THR A 138 -16.29 2.15 15.53
C THR A 138 -15.30 1.13 16.09
N TYR A 139 -15.72 0.27 17.02
CA TYR A 139 -14.84 -0.74 17.63
C TYR A 139 -15.48 -2.12 17.83
N TYR A 140 -16.40 -2.51 16.93
CA TYR A 140 -17.16 -3.76 17.08
C TYR A 140 -16.85 -4.82 16.02
N THR A 141 -16.17 -4.46 14.93
CA THR A 141 -15.81 -5.42 13.88
C THR A 141 -14.37 -5.89 14.00
N TYR A 142 -14.10 -7.05 13.42
CA TYR A 142 -12.76 -7.60 13.31
C TYR A 142 -11.79 -6.69 12.52
N ASN A 143 -12.29 -5.98 11.50
CA ASN A 143 -11.49 -4.99 10.78
C ASN A 143 -11.11 -3.79 11.66
N ASP A 144 -12.00 -3.35 12.54
CA ASP A 144 -11.70 -2.28 13.51
C ASP A 144 -10.59 -2.72 14.48
N ILE A 145 -10.69 -3.94 15.01
CA ILE A 145 -9.70 -4.54 15.92
C ILE A 145 -8.32 -4.59 15.25
N LYS A 146 -8.27 -5.03 13.99
CA LYS A 146 -7.03 -5.05 13.19
C LYS A 146 -6.47 -3.63 13.02
N ASN A 147 -7.32 -2.67 12.68
CA ASN A 147 -6.91 -1.28 12.49
C ASN A 147 -6.33 -0.67 13.79
N ILE A 148 -6.97 -0.94 14.94
CA ILE A 148 -6.50 -0.49 16.26
C ILE A 148 -5.15 -1.12 16.59
N ALA A 149 -5.01 -2.43 16.44
CA ALA A 149 -3.77 -3.15 16.73
C ALA A 149 -2.61 -2.64 15.87
N LEU A 150 -2.84 -2.39 14.58
CA LEU A 150 -1.82 -1.87 13.66
C LEU A 150 -1.43 -0.41 13.96
N ASN A 151 -2.31 0.38 14.57
CA ASN A 151 -2.07 1.80 14.89
C ASN A 151 -1.64 2.04 16.35
N ARG A 152 -1.09 1.01 17.01
CA ARG A 152 -0.60 1.05 18.41
C ARG A 152 0.20 2.31 18.75
N THR A 153 1.19 2.67 17.93
CA THR A 153 2.07 3.82 18.19
C THR A 153 1.28 5.13 18.21
N LYS A 154 0.35 5.30 17.27
CA LYS A 154 -0.48 6.50 17.19
C LYS A 154 -1.43 6.60 18.39
N ILE A 155 -2.03 5.48 18.80
CA ILE A 155 -2.89 5.42 19.99
C ILE A 155 -2.10 5.71 21.27
N LYS A 156 -0.88 5.19 21.40
CA LYS A 156 0.00 5.50 22.54
C LYS A 156 0.39 6.98 22.60
N ASN A 157 0.61 7.62 21.46
CA ASN A 157 0.86 9.07 21.40
C ASN A 157 -0.37 9.88 21.83
N ILE A 158 -1.58 9.48 21.39
CA ILE A 158 -2.84 10.09 21.85
C ILE A 158 -3.00 9.92 23.36
N SER A 159 -2.76 8.71 23.88
CA SER A 159 -2.81 8.41 25.32
C SER A 159 -1.83 9.24 26.13
N SER A 160 -0.60 9.42 25.64
CA SER A 160 0.40 10.27 26.28
C SER A 160 -0.04 11.74 26.33
N ALA A 161 -0.61 12.26 25.24
CA ALA A 161 -1.13 13.63 25.20
C ALA A 161 -2.34 13.81 26.15
N ILE A 162 -3.25 12.84 26.22
CA ILE A 162 -4.37 12.85 27.16
C ILE A 162 -3.87 12.88 28.61
N LYS A 163 -2.91 12.02 28.98
CA LYS A 163 -2.32 12.01 30.32
C LYS A 163 -1.69 13.36 30.66
N LYS A 164 -0.93 13.93 29.73
CA LYS A 164 -0.34 15.27 29.89
C LYS A 164 -1.40 16.35 30.09
N GLY A 165 -2.52 16.25 29.36
CA GLY A 165 -3.67 17.13 29.53
C GLY A 165 -4.29 17.02 30.93
N HIS A 166 -4.61 15.81 31.39
CA HIS A 166 -5.19 15.60 32.73
C HIS A 166 -4.25 16.04 33.85
N ASP A 167 -2.94 15.84 33.67
CA ASP A 167 -1.95 16.36 34.62
C ASP A 167 -2.03 17.90 34.70
N CYS A 168 -2.20 18.59 33.56
CA CYS A 168 -2.35 20.05 33.56
C CYS A 168 -3.69 20.50 34.13
N GLU A 169 -4.79 19.82 33.79
CA GLU A 169 -6.13 20.08 34.32
C GLU A 169 -6.18 19.97 35.85
N SER A 170 -5.47 18.99 36.41
CA SER A 170 -5.42 18.78 37.85
C SER A 170 -4.48 19.73 38.59
N GLN A 171 -3.31 20.04 38.02
CA GLN A 171 -2.28 20.86 38.66
C GLN A 171 -2.45 22.37 38.45
N TYR A 172 -2.98 22.78 37.29
CA TYR A 172 -3.04 24.18 36.85
C TYR A 172 -4.48 24.54 36.45
N LYS A 173 -5.35 24.69 37.47
CA LYS A 173 -6.80 24.78 37.27
C LYS A 173 -7.20 26.05 36.53
N GLU A 174 -6.62 27.18 36.88
CA GLU A 174 -6.96 28.48 36.27
C GLU A 174 -6.46 28.55 34.83
N ALA A 175 -5.22 28.11 34.60
CA ALA A 175 -4.63 28.00 33.27
C ALA A 175 -5.43 27.03 32.39
N TRP A 176 -5.91 25.92 32.95
CA TRP A 176 -6.75 24.97 32.22
C TRP A 176 -8.11 25.53 31.82
N ILE A 177 -8.77 26.29 32.70
CA ILE A 177 -10.05 26.96 32.39
C ILE A 177 -9.86 27.90 31.19
N VAL A 178 -8.76 28.65 31.19
CA VAL A 178 -8.42 29.60 30.13
C VAL A 178 -8.04 28.89 28.83
N PHE A 179 -7.25 27.82 28.88
CA PHE A 179 -6.87 26.99 27.73
C PHE A 179 -8.09 26.29 27.08
N SER A 180 -8.92 25.66 27.91
CA SER A 180 -10.10 24.94 27.46
C SER A 180 -11.18 25.89 26.92
N ASN A 181 -11.13 27.18 27.31
CA ASN A 181 -12.16 28.16 26.99
C ASN A 181 -13.56 27.66 27.40
N GLY A 182 -13.64 27.00 28.57
CA GLY A 182 -14.87 26.41 29.10
C GLY A 182 -15.32 25.10 28.43
N ARG A 183 -14.58 24.57 27.45
CA ARG A 183 -14.86 23.26 26.85
C ARG A 183 -14.54 22.14 27.84
N ARG A 184 -15.34 21.07 27.82
CA ARG A 184 -15.02 19.83 28.53
C ARG A 184 -13.78 19.17 27.95
N PHE A 185 -13.02 18.44 28.77
CA PHE A 185 -11.79 17.73 28.35
C PHE A 185 -12.00 16.80 27.14
N GLU A 186 -13.15 16.13 27.09
CA GLU A 186 -13.59 15.27 25.98
C GLU A 186 -13.69 16.01 24.63
N ASN A 187 -13.94 17.32 24.65
CA ASN A 187 -14.10 18.16 23.48
C ASN A 187 -12.80 18.87 23.04
N ILE A 188 -11.68 18.64 23.73
CA ILE A 188 -10.36 19.15 23.34
C ILE A 188 -9.73 18.19 22.34
N SER A 189 -9.32 18.70 21.18
CA SER A 189 -8.77 17.85 20.12
C SER A 189 -7.40 17.26 20.50
N TYR A 190 -7.01 16.15 19.86
CA TYR A 190 -5.67 15.60 20.02
C TYR A 190 -4.58 16.60 19.63
N ALA A 191 -4.79 17.40 18.56
CA ALA A 191 -3.84 18.41 18.11
C ALA A 191 -3.54 19.41 19.23
N GLU A 192 -4.58 19.91 19.89
CA GLU A 192 -4.46 20.82 21.04
C GLU A 192 -3.76 20.16 22.22
N LEU A 193 -4.17 18.94 22.61
CA LEU A 193 -3.55 18.21 23.72
C LEU A 193 -2.07 17.90 23.47
N SER A 194 -1.72 17.56 22.24
CA SER A 194 -0.34 17.23 21.86
C SER A 194 0.60 18.43 21.92
N GLY A 195 0.07 19.65 21.73
CA GLY A 195 0.80 20.91 21.81
C GLY A 195 0.98 21.46 23.23
N ILE A 196 0.39 20.82 24.25
CA ILE A 196 0.50 21.28 25.64
C ILE A 196 1.97 21.32 26.06
N ASN A 197 2.41 22.42 26.67
CA ASN A 197 3.66 22.53 27.39
C ASN A 197 3.37 22.74 28.89
N LYS A 198 3.83 21.82 29.75
CA LYS A 198 3.58 21.88 31.20
C LYS A 198 4.18 23.13 31.85
N GLU A 199 5.34 23.57 31.37
CA GLU A 199 6.00 24.77 31.88
C GLU A 199 5.14 26.02 31.58
N TYR A 200 4.55 26.09 30.38
CA TYR A 200 3.69 27.20 29.98
C TYR A 200 2.45 27.27 30.87
N PHE A 201 1.84 26.13 31.18
CA PHE A 201 0.72 26.08 32.12
C PHE A 201 1.11 26.54 33.53
N SER A 202 2.30 26.18 34.01
CA SER A 202 2.79 26.64 35.32
C SER A 202 2.94 28.16 35.38
N ILE A 203 3.56 28.75 34.36
CA ILE A 203 3.73 30.21 34.25
C ILE A 203 2.37 30.89 34.16
N LYS A 204 1.48 30.36 33.32
CA LYS A 204 0.11 30.87 33.15
C LYS A 204 -0.67 30.86 34.46
N GLU A 205 -0.58 29.77 35.23
CA GLU A 205 -1.26 29.63 36.52
C GLU A 205 -0.79 30.68 37.54
N GLU A 206 0.49 31.01 37.52
CA GLU A 206 1.08 32.06 38.35
C GLU A 206 0.67 33.46 37.88
N TYR A 207 0.76 33.71 36.57
CA TYR A 207 0.32 34.97 35.97
C TYR A 207 -1.15 35.26 36.26
N LEU A 208 -2.04 34.28 36.12
CA LEU A 208 -3.48 34.45 36.37
C LEU A 208 -3.78 34.82 37.83
N ARG A 209 -2.97 34.38 38.80
CA ARG A 209 -3.08 34.82 40.19
C ARG A 209 -2.78 36.31 40.30
N HIS A 210 -1.68 36.78 39.72
CA HIS A 210 -1.35 38.20 39.68
C HIS A 210 -2.36 39.03 38.89
N TYR A 211 -2.89 38.49 37.79
CA TYR A 211 -3.85 39.18 36.95
C TYR A 211 -5.15 39.49 37.70
N LYS A 212 -5.64 38.56 38.52
CA LYS A 212 -6.83 38.78 39.36
C LYS A 212 -6.65 39.93 40.36
N GLU A 213 -5.44 40.12 40.88
CA GLU A 213 -5.13 41.14 41.90
C GLU A 213 -4.71 42.49 41.29
N HIS A 214 -4.15 42.49 40.08
CA HIS A 214 -3.47 43.64 39.49
C HIS A 214 -3.87 43.94 38.04
N GLU A 215 -5.07 43.53 37.60
CA GLU A 215 -5.55 43.69 36.23
C GLU A 215 -5.36 45.12 35.68
N SER A 216 -5.81 46.14 36.42
CA SER A 216 -5.70 47.54 35.97
C SER A 216 -4.25 47.98 35.78
N LEU A 217 -3.33 47.50 36.62
CA LEU A 217 -1.91 47.80 36.52
C LEU A 217 -1.28 47.07 35.34
N ILE A 218 -1.64 45.81 35.10
CA ILE A 218 -1.13 45.03 33.96
C ILE A 218 -1.59 45.67 32.64
N LYS A 219 -2.87 46.06 32.57
CA LYS A 219 -3.43 46.83 31.46
C LYS A 219 -2.76 48.19 31.29
N LEU A 220 -2.30 48.82 32.38
CA LEU A 220 -1.52 50.05 32.31
C LEU A 220 -0.10 49.83 31.77
N ILE A 221 0.58 48.75 32.18
CA ILE A 221 1.96 48.44 31.75
C ILE A 221 2.02 48.16 30.25
N TYR A 222 1.11 47.33 29.75
CA TYR A 222 1.16 46.85 28.36
C TYR A 222 0.13 47.49 27.43
N GLY A 223 -0.92 48.15 27.95
CA GLY A 223 -1.90 48.85 27.12
C GLY A 223 -2.48 47.97 26.01
N LYS A 224 -2.34 48.44 24.76
CA LYS A 224 -2.79 47.73 23.55
C LYS A 224 -1.89 46.55 23.14
N GLU A 225 -0.68 46.45 23.68
CA GLU A 225 0.28 45.36 23.42
C GLU A 225 0.06 44.15 24.33
N LEU A 226 -0.87 44.23 25.28
CA LEU A 226 -1.21 43.11 26.17
C LEU A 226 -1.82 41.99 25.34
N LEU A 227 -1.14 40.85 25.31
CA LEU A 227 -1.59 39.68 24.56
C LEU A 227 -2.81 39.06 25.22
N ALA A 228 -3.63 38.39 24.39
CA ALA A 228 -4.87 37.80 24.85
C ALA A 228 -4.59 36.80 26.00
N ILE A 229 -5.36 36.93 27.09
CA ILE A 229 -5.19 36.13 28.30
C ILE A 229 -5.31 34.63 28.04
N ASN A 230 -5.96 34.20 26.96
CA ASN A 230 -6.09 32.80 26.56
C ASN A 230 -5.02 32.30 25.58
N SER A 231 -4.06 33.14 25.20
CA SER A 231 -2.95 32.75 24.33
C SER A 231 -1.90 31.93 25.10
N PHE A 232 -1.51 30.79 24.54
CA PHE A 232 -0.38 29.98 25.01
C PHE A 232 0.82 30.03 24.03
N SER A 233 0.86 31.06 23.18
CA SER A 233 2.02 31.32 22.32
C SER A 233 3.26 31.64 23.16
N GLU A 234 4.44 31.32 22.64
CA GLU A 234 5.71 31.62 23.31
C GLU A 234 5.85 33.11 23.67
N GLN A 235 5.41 34.01 22.79
CA GLN A 235 5.40 35.46 23.04
C GLN A 235 4.49 35.85 24.23
N ALA A 236 3.31 35.23 24.33
CA ALA A 236 2.40 35.47 25.45
C ALA A 236 3.01 34.98 26.77
N ILE A 237 3.59 33.79 26.78
CA ILE A 237 4.22 33.22 27.97
C ILE A 237 5.42 34.07 28.42
N GLU A 238 6.22 34.59 27.49
CA GLU A 238 7.36 35.45 27.85
C GLU A 238 6.92 36.82 28.40
N GLN A 239 5.89 37.41 27.82
CA GLN A 239 5.26 38.63 28.37
C GLN A 239 4.74 38.39 29.80
N GLU A 240 4.10 37.24 30.04
CA GLU A 240 3.58 36.85 31.34
C GLU A 240 4.69 36.65 32.39
N LYS A 241 5.83 36.03 32.01
CA LYS A 241 7.01 35.93 32.89
C LYS A 241 7.54 37.31 33.31
N GLU A 242 7.65 38.25 32.37
CA GLU A 242 8.10 39.61 32.67
C GLU A 242 7.13 40.33 33.61
N ILE A 243 5.82 40.14 33.45
CA ILE A 243 4.81 40.68 34.37
C ILE A 243 4.96 40.10 35.77
N ILE A 244 5.07 38.77 35.88
CA ILE A 244 5.28 38.08 37.16
C ILE A 244 6.51 38.66 37.86
N LYS A 245 7.61 38.85 37.12
CA LYS A 245 8.86 39.43 37.64
C LYS A 245 8.69 40.87 38.11
N VAL A 246 8.02 41.73 37.33
CA VAL A 246 7.76 43.14 37.70
C VAL A 246 6.88 43.24 38.94
N LEU A 247 5.82 42.42 39.02
CA LEU A 247 4.90 42.43 40.16
C LEU A 247 5.53 41.81 41.41
N SER A 248 6.42 40.83 41.26
CA SER A 248 7.19 40.27 42.36
C SER A 248 8.18 41.29 42.96
N LEU A 249 8.68 42.23 42.16
CA LEU A 249 9.56 43.32 42.60
C LEU A 249 8.83 44.46 43.33
N LYS A 250 7.49 44.57 43.18
CA LYS A 250 6.66 45.63 43.80
C LYS A 250 6.44 45.54 45.30
N SER A 251 6.99 44.52 45.97
CA SER A 251 7.06 44.50 47.44
C SER A 251 7.96 45.60 48.04
N SER A 252 8.63 46.38 47.19
CA SER A 252 9.51 47.49 47.59
C SER A 252 9.13 48.79 46.88
N ASN A 253 8.60 49.74 47.66
CA ASN A 253 8.46 51.19 47.41
C ASN A 253 7.12 51.73 46.85
N SER A 254 6.61 52.69 47.62
CA SER A 254 5.43 53.52 47.39
C SER A 254 5.60 54.42 46.16
N THR A 255 4.58 54.48 45.31
CA THR A 255 4.48 55.48 44.23
C THR A 255 3.55 56.61 44.64
N ASP A 256 4.14 57.79 44.87
CA ASP A 256 3.40 59.05 44.92
C ASP A 256 2.82 59.41 43.54
N LEU A 257 1.62 59.99 43.57
CA LEU A 257 0.91 60.48 42.39
C LEU A 257 1.74 61.55 41.66
N LEU A 258 2.30 61.18 40.51
CA LEU A 258 3.03 62.09 39.64
C LEU A 258 2.04 62.99 38.87
N LYS A 259 1.84 64.22 39.36
CA LYS A 259 1.26 65.29 38.55
C LYS A 259 2.38 66.00 37.81
N SER A 260 2.54 65.69 36.53
CA SER A 260 3.45 66.41 35.63
C SER A 260 2.65 67.18 34.60
N VAL A 261 3.09 68.43 34.33
CA VAL A 261 2.63 69.21 33.19
C VAL A 261 3.62 68.94 32.06
N ILE A 262 3.16 68.28 31.00
CA ILE A 262 4.00 67.90 29.86
C ILE A 262 4.11 69.10 28.93
N HIS A 263 5.32 69.62 28.76
CA HIS A 263 5.67 70.58 27.71
C HIS A 263 6.41 69.84 26.59
N LEU A 264 5.74 69.57 25.48
CA LEU A 264 6.35 68.97 24.29
C LEU A 264 6.96 70.08 23.42
N GLN A 265 8.29 70.17 23.36
CA GLN A 265 9.00 71.10 22.46
C GLN A 265 9.06 70.59 21.01
N ASN A 266 8.90 69.29 20.79
CA ASN A 266 8.89 68.69 19.45
C ASN A 266 7.49 68.82 18.83
N GLU A 267 7.39 69.60 17.75
CA GLU A 267 6.13 69.86 17.04
C GLU A 267 5.46 68.58 16.53
N THR A 268 6.24 67.54 16.17
CA THR A 268 5.69 66.24 15.72
C THR A 268 5.11 65.45 16.89
N GLU A 269 5.77 65.47 18.05
CA GLU A 269 5.25 64.84 19.27
C GLU A 269 4.00 65.56 19.78
N LEU A 270 3.95 66.89 19.67
CA LEU A 270 2.75 67.68 19.97
C LEU A 270 1.60 67.29 19.04
N LYS A 271 1.82 67.22 17.72
CA LYS A 271 0.80 66.78 16.74
C LYS A 271 0.32 65.35 17.00
N ARG A 272 1.23 64.42 17.34
CA ARG A 272 0.88 63.06 17.80
C ARG A 272 -0.02 63.08 19.03
N ALA A 273 0.34 63.88 20.04
CA ALA A 273 -0.43 63.99 21.27
C ALA A 273 -1.83 64.57 21.00
N ILE A 274 -1.95 65.59 20.15
CA ILE A 274 -3.25 66.19 19.76
C ILE A 274 -4.14 65.15 19.08
N LEU A 275 -3.62 64.41 18.12
CA LEU A 275 -4.40 63.38 17.42
C LEU A 275 -4.61 62.11 18.25
N ASN A 276 -3.92 61.97 19.39
CA ASN A 276 -3.75 60.72 20.13
C ASN A 276 -3.30 59.58 19.20
N SER A 277 -2.23 59.84 18.44
CA SER A 277 -1.76 59.01 17.33
C SER A 277 -0.33 58.52 17.54
N GLU A 278 -0.13 57.23 17.37
CA GLU A 278 1.20 56.61 17.30
C GLU A 278 1.74 56.56 15.86
N LYS A 279 0.86 56.73 14.87
CA LYS A 279 1.16 56.64 13.43
C LYS A 279 1.55 57.96 12.78
N TYR A 280 1.07 59.09 13.28
CA TYR A 280 1.44 60.41 12.76
C TYR A 280 2.95 60.63 12.89
N GLY A 281 3.63 61.13 11.85
CA GLY A 281 5.10 61.21 11.82
C GLY A 281 5.85 59.90 11.55
N LYS A 282 5.16 58.75 11.44
CA LYS A 282 5.74 57.46 11.02
C LYS A 282 5.13 56.97 9.71
N GLU A 283 3.81 56.79 9.70
CA GLU A 283 3.04 56.24 8.58
C GLU A 283 2.25 57.32 7.81
N CYS A 284 2.07 58.51 8.41
CA CYS A 284 1.45 59.65 7.75
C CYS A 284 2.11 60.96 8.19
N ASN A 285 2.20 61.92 7.27
CA ASN A 285 2.69 63.28 7.52
C ASN A 285 1.84 64.25 6.72
N PHE A 286 1.39 65.33 7.36
CA PHE A 286 0.63 66.37 6.68
C PHE A 286 1.55 67.50 6.23
N ALA A 287 1.13 68.20 5.18
CA ALA A 287 1.87 69.34 4.66
C ALA A 287 2.02 70.42 5.75
N SER A 288 3.11 71.19 5.70
CA SER A 288 3.38 72.28 6.66
C SER A 288 2.30 73.38 6.66
N SER A 289 1.47 73.42 5.61
CA SER A 289 0.28 74.27 5.53
C SER A 289 -0.86 73.85 6.45
N PHE A 290 -0.86 72.63 7.00
CA PHE A 290 -1.84 72.15 7.98
C PHE A 290 -1.38 72.57 9.38
N THR A 291 -1.99 73.63 9.90
CA THR A 291 -1.57 74.34 11.10
C THR A 291 -1.96 73.60 12.39
N LEU A 292 -1.41 74.02 13.53
CA LEU A 292 -1.76 73.43 14.83
C LEU A 292 -3.26 73.56 15.17
N ALA A 293 -3.89 74.67 14.77
CA ALA A 293 -5.34 74.85 14.92
C ALA A 293 -6.12 73.82 14.09
N ASP A 294 -5.66 73.53 12.87
CA ASP A 294 -6.25 72.51 12.01
C ASP A 294 -6.14 71.12 12.65
N PHE A 295 -5.02 70.78 13.30
CA PHE A 295 -4.89 69.51 14.04
C PHE A 295 -5.92 69.36 15.17
N TYR A 296 -6.21 70.43 15.92
CA TYR A 296 -7.22 70.38 16.98
C TYR A 296 -8.64 70.24 16.42
N GLU A 297 -8.98 70.98 15.35
CA GLU A 297 -10.28 70.83 14.71
C GLU A 297 -10.43 69.45 14.07
N TYR A 298 -9.36 68.93 13.46
CA TYR A 298 -9.34 67.62 12.85
C TYR A 298 -9.50 66.51 13.89
N ARG A 299 -8.86 66.65 15.07
CA ARG A 299 -9.10 65.76 16.21
C ARG A 299 -10.57 65.77 16.62
N LYS A 300 -11.16 66.96 16.75
CA LYS A 300 -12.56 67.13 17.12
C LYS A 300 -13.51 66.46 16.11
N GLN A 301 -13.25 66.58 14.81
CA GLN A 301 -14.02 65.90 13.77
C GLN A 301 -14.01 64.37 13.95
N PHE A 302 -12.85 63.78 14.24
CA PHE A 302 -12.73 62.35 14.51
C PHE A 302 -13.44 61.91 15.81
N ASP A 303 -13.37 62.75 16.85
CA ASP A 303 -14.09 62.52 18.10
C ASP A 303 -15.62 62.54 17.91
N GLU A 304 -16.13 63.44 17.05
CA GLU A 304 -17.57 63.54 16.72
C GLU A 304 -18.12 62.29 16.04
N ILE A 305 -17.33 61.65 15.17
CA ILE A 305 -17.70 60.39 14.51
C ILE A 305 -17.30 59.14 15.31
N GLY A 306 -16.63 59.31 16.46
CA GLY A 306 -16.23 58.22 17.34
C GLY A 306 -15.15 57.30 16.76
N VAL A 307 -14.30 57.80 15.85
CA VAL A 307 -13.24 57.02 15.19
C VAL A 307 -11.87 57.53 15.64
N ALA A 308 -10.99 56.64 16.11
CA ALA A 308 -9.62 57.05 16.45
C ALA A 308 -8.82 57.38 15.18
N PHE A 309 -8.00 58.43 15.21
CA PHE A 309 -7.19 58.83 14.06
C PHE A 309 -6.30 57.68 13.52
N ASP A 310 -5.69 56.88 14.40
CA ASP A 310 -4.88 55.74 13.98
C ASP A 310 -5.68 54.65 13.27
N ASP A 311 -6.99 54.56 13.53
CA ASP A 311 -7.89 53.64 12.84
C ASP A 311 -8.18 54.16 11.43
N ALA A 312 -8.41 55.46 11.29
CA ALA A 312 -8.53 56.14 10.00
C ALA A 312 -7.26 55.98 9.13
N VAL A 313 -6.07 56.09 9.73
CA VAL A 313 -4.80 55.82 9.03
C VAL A 313 -4.76 54.38 8.53
N ARG A 314 -5.20 53.39 9.32
CA ARG A 314 -5.25 51.98 8.85
C ARG A 314 -6.24 51.79 7.70
N ILE A 315 -7.45 52.34 7.82
CA ILE A 315 -8.48 52.26 6.78
C ILE A 315 -7.96 52.89 5.48
N LYS A 316 -7.34 54.09 5.56
CA LYS A 316 -6.68 54.71 4.42
C LYS A 316 -5.62 53.80 3.82
N CYS A 317 -4.71 53.26 4.61
CA CYS A 317 -3.61 52.43 4.10
C CYS A 317 -4.12 51.15 3.42
N GLN A 318 -5.18 50.53 3.95
CA GLN A 318 -5.82 49.36 3.34
C GLN A 318 -6.48 49.68 2.00
N ASN A 319 -6.94 50.92 1.81
CA ASN A 319 -7.73 51.35 0.65
C ASN A 319 -6.98 52.35 -0.24
N GLU A 320 -5.66 52.46 -0.10
CA GLU A 320 -4.88 53.55 -0.70
C GLU A 320 -5.01 53.60 -2.24
N ASN A 321 -5.06 52.45 -2.90
CA ASN A 321 -5.24 52.38 -4.36
C ASN A 321 -6.64 52.83 -4.78
N ALA A 322 -7.68 52.46 -4.02
CA ALA A 322 -9.05 52.86 -4.28
C ALA A 322 -9.21 54.38 -4.09
N ILE A 323 -8.61 54.94 -3.04
CA ILE A 323 -8.60 56.38 -2.77
C ILE A 323 -7.88 57.14 -3.90
N LYS A 324 -6.69 56.67 -4.32
CA LYS A 324 -5.98 57.28 -5.46
C LYS A 324 -6.78 57.20 -6.75
N SER A 325 -7.48 56.09 -6.99
CA SER A 325 -8.36 55.92 -8.16
C SER A 325 -9.52 56.90 -8.12
N TYR A 326 -10.20 57.03 -6.98
CA TYR A 326 -11.26 58.02 -6.75
C TYR A 326 -10.76 59.44 -7.02
N ASN A 327 -9.66 59.83 -6.38
CA ASN A 327 -9.11 61.18 -6.52
C ASN A 327 -8.58 61.47 -7.93
N SER A 328 -8.09 60.46 -8.64
CA SER A 328 -7.72 60.62 -10.04
C SER A 328 -8.93 60.89 -10.92
N LYS A 329 -10.10 60.33 -10.58
CA LYS A 329 -11.36 60.52 -11.31
C LYS A 329 -12.00 61.86 -10.98
N GLU A 330 -12.07 62.23 -9.72
CA GLU A 330 -12.73 63.45 -9.25
C GLU A 330 -11.87 64.70 -9.42
N TYR A 331 -10.58 64.60 -9.13
CA TYR A 331 -9.66 65.75 -9.05
C TYR A 331 -8.51 65.69 -10.06
N GLY A 332 -8.47 64.66 -10.92
CA GLY A 332 -7.43 64.50 -11.95
C GLY A 332 -6.05 64.13 -11.41
N LYS A 333 -5.92 63.79 -10.13
CA LYS A 333 -4.64 63.43 -9.49
C LYS A 333 -4.75 62.17 -8.63
N ALA A 334 -3.91 61.18 -8.92
CA ALA A 334 -3.83 59.91 -8.17
C ALA A 334 -3.03 60.04 -6.86
N VAL A 335 -3.50 60.88 -5.94
CA VAL A 335 -2.88 61.13 -4.63
C VAL A 335 -3.88 60.91 -3.50
N VAL A 336 -3.40 60.85 -2.25
CA VAL A 336 -4.27 60.85 -1.06
C VAL A 336 -4.19 62.24 -0.43
N TYR A 337 -5.35 62.87 -0.22
CA TYR A 337 -5.50 64.14 0.46
C TYR A 337 -5.66 63.96 1.97
N ILE A 338 -5.46 65.04 2.72
CA ILE A 338 -5.65 65.02 4.18
C ILE A 338 -7.11 64.72 4.51
N SER A 339 -8.07 65.31 3.79
CA SER A 339 -9.51 65.08 3.97
C SER A 339 -9.92 63.61 3.84
N ASP A 340 -9.27 62.84 2.96
CA ASP A 340 -9.61 61.44 2.67
C ASP A 340 -9.55 60.54 3.92
N TYR A 341 -8.67 60.86 4.87
CA TYR A 341 -8.57 60.11 6.14
C TYR A 341 -9.88 60.20 6.93
N TYR A 342 -10.56 61.34 6.85
CA TYR A 342 -11.85 61.54 7.52
C TYR A 342 -12.99 61.04 6.65
N ASP A 343 -13.01 61.40 5.36
CA ASP A 343 -14.10 61.08 4.44
C ASP A 343 -14.31 59.57 4.30
N ILE A 344 -13.23 58.77 4.26
CA ILE A 344 -13.34 57.30 4.14
C ILE A 344 -13.99 56.65 5.37
N CYS A 345 -13.90 57.30 6.53
CA CYS A 345 -14.50 56.82 7.77
C CYS A 345 -16.00 57.10 7.87
N ILE A 346 -16.55 57.95 6.98
CA ILE A 346 -17.97 58.25 6.92
C ILE A 346 -18.64 57.29 5.93
N PRO A 347 -19.51 56.36 6.37
CA PRO A 347 -20.10 55.36 5.48
C PRO A 347 -20.95 55.94 4.34
N SER A 348 -21.50 57.15 4.52
CA SER A 348 -22.32 57.84 3.52
C SER A 348 -21.53 58.75 2.59
N SER A 349 -20.21 58.86 2.73
CA SER A 349 -19.41 59.72 1.85
C SER A 349 -19.26 59.11 0.45
N ASP A 350 -19.10 59.97 -0.55
CA ASP A 350 -18.85 59.54 -1.93
C ASP A 350 -17.56 58.70 -2.04
N LEU A 351 -16.53 59.06 -1.27
CA LEU A 351 -15.28 58.30 -1.19
C LEU A 351 -15.50 56.90 -0.60
N SER A 352 -16.22 56.78 0.52
CA SER A 352 -16.47 55.48 1.16
C SER A 352 -17.30 54.56 0.24
N ASN A 353 -18.34 55.11 -0.40
CA ASN A 353 -19.14 54.38 -1.38
C ASN A 353 -18.30 53.89 -2.56
N TYR A 354 -17.43 54.74 -3.11
CA TYR A 354 -16.54 54.37 -4.21
C TYR A 354 -15.53 53.29 -3.80
N VAL A 355 -14.91 53.41 -2.62
CA VAL A 355 -13.95 52.43 -2.10
C VAL A 355 -14.60 51.06 -1.92
N ASN A 356 -15.83 51.03 -1.38
CA ASN A 356 -16.58 49.79 -1.22
C ASN A 356 -16.86 49.11 -2.58
N GLU A 357 -17.29 49.88 -3.58
CA GLU A 357 -17.52 49.36 -4.94
C GLU A 357 -16.22 48.87 -5.58
N TYR A 358 -15.13 49.64 -5.47
CA TYR A 358 -13.80 49.25 -5.98
C TYR A 358 -13.33 47.91 -5.37
N ASN A 359 -13.44 47.77 -4.05
CA ASN A 359 -13.03 46.56 -3.35
C ASN A 359 -13.90 45.36 -3.75
N ASN A 360 -15.21 45.54 -3.86
CA ASN A 360 -16.13 44.50 -4.33
C ASN A 360 -15.74 44.01 -5.75
N GLN A 361 -15.44 44.93 -6.66
CA GLN A 361 -14.95 44.58 -7.99
C GLN A 361 -13.63 43.80 -7.95
N GLN A 362 -12.70 44.20 -7.09
CA GLN A 362 -11.43 43.49 -6.91
C GLN A 362 -11.62 42.08 -6.36
N GLU A 363 -12.55 41.88 -5.43
CA GLU A 363 -12.89 40.55 -4.91
C GLU A 363 -13.45 39.63 -5.99
N LEU A 364 -14.35 40.13 -6.83
CA LEU A 364 -14.91 39.38 -7.96
C LEU A 364 -13.80 38.98 -8.95
N ARG A 365 -12.91 39.91 -9.30
CA ARG A 365 -11.75 39.61 -10.17
C ARG A 365 -10.86 38.52 -9.57
N ASN A 366 -10.58 38.61 -8.27
CA ASN A 366 -9.78 37.60 -7.56
C ASN A 366 -10.45 36.22 -7.56
N LYS A 367 -11.78 36.14 -7.41
CA LYS A 367 -12.56 34.89 -7.53
C LYS A 367 -12.42 34.29 -8.93
N ALA A 368 -12.59 35.08 -9.98
CA ALA A 368 -12.42 34.62 -11.37
C ALA A 368 -10.98 34.13 -11.64
N LYS A 369 -9.95 34.82 -11.12
CA LYS A 369 -8.55 34.39 -11.22
C LYS A 369 -8.32 33.03 -10.54
N SER A 370 -8.91 32.83 -9.37
CA SER A 370 -8.84 31.54 -8.66
C SER A 370 -9.47 30.41 -9.48
N ILE A 371 -10.63 30.64 -10.11
CA ILE A 371 -11.27 29.66 -11.00
C ILE A 371 -10.35 29.32 -12.19
N LYS A 372 -9.80 30.33 -12.87
CA LYS A 372 -8.85 30.15 -13.98
C LYS A 372 -7.61 29.34 -13.56
N SER A 373 -7.07 29.59 -12.37
CA SER A 373 -5.91 28.87 -11.86
C SER A 373 -6.23 27.41 -11.52
N ASN A 374 -7.38 27.15 -10.89
CA ASN A 374 -7.74 25.81 -10.42
C ASN A 374 -8.23 24.89 -11.55
N TYR A 375 -8.86 25.48 -12.57
CA TYR A 375 -9.53 24.77 -13.67
C TYR A 375 -9.09 25.31 -15.02
N SER A 376 -7.77 25.36 -15.24
CA SER A 376 -7.16 26.07 -16.36
C SER A 376 -7.56 25.52 -17.73
N LYS A 377 -7.76 24.20 -17.88
CA LYS A 377 -8.14 23.60 -19.17
C LYS A 377 -9.61 23.84 -19.48
N GLY A 378 -10.47 23.64 -18.49
CA GLY A 378 -11.90 23.96 -18.62
C GLY A 378 -12.14 25.44 -18.84
N PHE A 379 -11.35 26.30 -18.19
CA PHE A 379 -11.39 27.75 -18.39
C PHE A 379 -10.98 28.10 -19.82
N ALA A 380 -9.82 27.61 -20.28
CA ALA A 380 -9.31 27.88 -21.62
C ALA A 380 -10.23 27.37 -22.75
N ALA A 381 -10.99 26.30 -22.49
CA ALA A 381 -11.94 25.75 -23.45
C ALA A 381 -13.19 26.63 -23.67
N LEU A 382 -13.51 27.53 -22.73
CA LEU A 382 -14.68 28.40 -22.81
C LEU A 382 -14.29 29.88 -22.99
N TRP A 383 -13.17 30.31 -22.42
CA TRP A 383 -12.66 31.68 -22.54
C TRP A 383 -11.19 31.66 -22.95
N SER A 384 -10.92 32.03 -24.21
CA SER A 384 -9.57 32.27 -24.71
C SER A 384 -9.21 33.76 -24.60
N GLU A 385 -8.04 34.05 -24.04
CA GLU A 385 -7.42 35.39 -24.06
C GLU A 385 -8.19 36.52 -23.36
N ILE A 386 -8.80 36.27 -22.21
CA ILE A 386 -9.34 37.34 -21.34
C ILE A 386 -8.31 37.78 -20.29
N ASP A 387 -8.10 39.09 -20.21
CA ASP A 387 -7.36 39.73 -19.14
C ASP A 387 -8.32 40.11 -17.99
N LEU A 388 -8.22 39.37 -16.90
CA LEU A 388 -9.11 39.48 -15.74
C LEU A 388 -8.88 40.78 -14.94
N ASP A 389 -7.77 41.47 -15.17
CA ASP A 389 -7.46 42.74 -14.49
C ASP A 389 -8.16 43.94 -15.12
N VAL A 390 -8.49 43.87 -16.42
CA VAL A 390 -8.99 45.02 -17.19
C VAL A 390 -10.35 44.80 -17.85
N CYS A 391 -10.82 43.56 -17.97
CA CYS A 391 -12.12 43.26 -18.60
C CYS A 391 -13.31 43.82 -17.82
N ASP A 392 -14.46 43.93 -18.47
CA ASP A 392 -15.68 44.46 -17.84
C ASP A 392 -16.15 43.53 -16.69
N ILE A 393 -16.72 44.13 -15.64
CA ILE A 393 -17.15 43.36 -14.45
C ILE A 393 -18.28 42.37 -14.78
N SER A 394 -19.09 42.63 -15.81
CA SER A 394 -20.10 41.69 -16.29
C SER A 394 -19.48 40.39 -16.82
N GLN A 395 -18.32 40.47 -17.47
CA GLN A 395 -17.59 39.30 -17.96
C GLN A 395 -16.98 38.51 -16.80
N ILE A 396 -16.50 39.20 -15.76
CA ILE A 396 -16.05 38.55 -14.51
C ILE A 396 -17.19 37.79 -13.84
N GLN A 397 -18.38 38.40 -13.78
CA GLN A 397 -19.55 37.76 -13.19
C GLN A 397 -19.98 36.54 -14.00
N GLU A 398 -19.99 36.61 -15.33
CA GLU A 398 -20.30 35.48 -16.20
C GLU A 398 -19.36 34.29 -15.98
N ILE A 399 -18.06 34.55 -15.79
CA ILE A 399 -17.05 33.52 -15.46
C ILE A 399 -17.38 32.85 -14.13
N ILE A 400 -17.72 33.64 -13.10
CA ILE A 400 -18.05 33.13 -11.76
C ILE A 400 -19.32 32.29 -11.83
N ASP A 401 -20.34 32.75 -12.54
CA ASP A 401 -21.62 32.05 -12.70
C ASP A 401 -21.43 30.72 -13.46
N ASN A 402 -20.48 30.66 -14.39
CA ASN A 402 -20.11 29.44 -15.11
C ASN A 402 -19.03 28.60 -14.41
N SER A 403 -18.66 28.88 -13.17
CA SER A 403 -17.60 28.17 -12.43
C SER A 403 -17.79 26.64 -12.39
N ILE A 404 -19.04 26.18 -12.23
CA ILE A 404 -19.37 24.75 -12.23
C ILE A 404 -19.09 24.15 -13.60
N LYS A 405 -19.55 24.80 -14.68
CA LYS A 405 -19.35 24.33 -16.06
C LYS A 405 -17.86 24.28 -16.43
N ILE A 406 -17.10 25.28 -16.01
CA ILE A 406 -15.64 25.33 -16.17
C ILE A 406 -15.00 24.12 -15.50
N LYS A 407 -15.37 23.85 -14.24
CA LYS A 407 -14.84 22.74 -13.46
C LYS A 407 -15.18 21.39 -14.09
N ASP A 408 -16.42 21.20 -14.53
CA ASP A 408 -16.86 19.94 -15.14
C ASP A 408 -16.12 19.67 -16.45
N LEU A 409 -15.94 20.71 -17.29
CA LEU A 409 -15.20 20.58 -18.54
C LEU A 409 -13.70 20.31 -18.30
N ASP A 410 -13.09 20.92 -17.29
CA ASP A 410 -11.71 20.65 -16.90
C ASP A 410 -11.51 19.18 -16.49
N ASN A 411 -12.43 18.66 -15.69
CA ASN A 411 -12.43 17.26 -15.27
C ASN A 411 -12.64 16.31 -16.47
N GLU A 412 -13.54 16.63 -17.38
CA GLU A 412 -13.80 15.84 -18.59
C GLU A 412 -12.57 15.78 -19.50
N ILE A 413 -11.91 16.92 -19.73
CA ILE A 413 -10.67 16.99 -20.53
C ILE A 413 -9.58 16.13 -19.89
N LYS A 414 -9.34 16.30 -18.58
CA LYS A 414 -8.34 15.49 -17.84
C LYS A 414 -8.65 13.99 -17.91
N TYR A 415 -9.92 13.62 -17.81
CA TYR A 415 -10.33 12.23 -17.91
C TYR A 415 -10.04 11.64 -19.30
N LYS A 416 -10.37 12.37 -20.37
CA LYS A 416 -10.11 11.93 -21.75
C LYS A 416 -8.61 11.79 -22.04
N GLU A 417 -7.79 12.73 -21.58
CA GLU A 417 -6.33 12.65 -21.73
C GLU A 417 -5.74 11.44 -21.00
N ASN A 418 -6.20 11.16 -19.78
CA ASN A 418 -5.76 9.99 -19.02
C ASN A 418 -6.12 8.68 -19.74
N LEU A 419 -7.34 8.57 -20.27
CA LEU A 419 -7.76 7.41 -21.06
C LEU A 419 -6.90 7.22 -22.31
N GLN A 420 -6.59 8.31 -23.03
CA GLN A 420 -5.75 8.24 -24.22
C GLN A 420 -4.32 7.81 -23.88
N GLU A 421 -3.74 8.33 -22.79
CA GLU A 421 -2.40 7.95 -22.36
C GLU A 421 -2.34 6.49 -21.87
N GLU A 422 -3.36 6.00 -21.16
CA GLU A 422 -3.46 4.59 -20.79
C GLU A 422 -3.60 3.67 -22.01
N ALA A 423 -4.41 4.06 -23.01
CA ALA A 423 -4.55 3.30 -24.25
C ALA A 423 -3.22 3.25 -25.03
N ARG A 424 -2.52 4.38 -25.13
CA ARG A 424 -1.20 4.48 -25.78
C ARG A 424 -0.17 3.59 -25.08
N ARG A 425 -0.16 3.58 -23.74
CA ARG A 425 0.73 2.69 -22.95
C ARG A 425 0.44 1.22 -23.19
N LYS A 426 -0.85 0.83 -23.21
CA LYS A 426 -1.24 -0.56 -23.51
C LYS A 426 -0.81 -0.98 -24.91
N GLN A 427 -0.99 -0.11 -25.90
CA GLN A 427 -0.58 -0.38 -27.28
C GLN A 427 0.94 -0.56 -27.40
N MET A 428 1.73 0.35 -26.80
CA MET A 428 3.21 0.25 -26.81
C MET A 428 3.71 -1.03 -26.12
N GLU A 429 3.09 -1.44 -25.01
CA GLU A 429 3.45 -2.69 -24.34
C GLU A 429 3.07 -3.93 -25.16
N GLU A 430 1.94 -3.91 -25.88
CA GLU A 430 1.55 -4.99 -26.79
C GLU A 430 2.51 -5.11 -27.98
N GLU A 431 2.91 -3.99 -28.57
CA GLU A 431 3.90 -3.94 -29.66
C GLU A 431 5.25 -4.49 -29.18
N ARG A 432 5.73 -4.05 -28.01
CA ARG A 432 6.97 -4.55 -27.40
C ARG A 432 6.93 -6.07 -27.18
N ARG A 433 5.83 -6.60 -26.66
CA ARG A 433 5.66 -8.05 -26.44
C ARG A 433 5.64 -8.84 -27.75
N LYS A 434 5.05 -8.29 -28.83
CA LYS A 434 5.08 -8.91 -30.16
C LYS A 434 6.49 -8.96 -30.73
N GLU A 435 7.25 -7.87 -30.62
CA GLU A 435 8.65 -7.82 -31.04
C GLU A 435 9.51 -8.82 -30.24
N GLU A 436 9.32 -8.89 -28.93
CA GLU A 436 10.00 -9.86 -28.06
C GLU A 436 9.67 -11.30 -28.44
N LEU A 437 8.40 -11.61 -28.70
CA LEU A 437 7.99 -12.95 -29.15
C LEU A 437 8.65 -13.34 -30.47
N VAL A 438 8.65 -12.44 -31.46
CA VAL A 438 9.29 -12.66 -32.76
C VAL A 438 10.78 -12.92 -32.59
N TYR A 439 11.45 -12.13 -31.75
CA TYR A 439 12.87 -12.32 -31.45
C TYR A 439 13.14 -13.68 -30.81
N LEU A 440 12.40 -14.05 -29.75
CA LEU A 440 12.59 -15.33 -29.06
C LEU A 440 12.34 -16.55 -29.97
N LEU A 441 11.37 -16.47 -30.87
CA LEU A 441 11.14 -17.51 -31.88
C LEU A 441 12.27 -17.58 -32.89
N SER A 442 12.89 -16.44 -33.24
CA SER A 442 14.04 -16.42 -34.15
C SER A 442 15.28 -17.11 -33.56
N CYS A 443 15.48 -17.04 -32.23
CA CYS A 443 16.58 -17.70 -31.52
C CYS A 443 16.60 -19.22 -31.73
N VAL A 444 15.43 -19.83 -31.95
CA VAL A 444 15.28 -21.30 -32.06
C VAL A 444 14.94 -21.75 -33.48
N PHE A 445 15.00 -20.85 -34.47
CA PHE A 445 14.59 -21.16 -35.84
C PHE A 445 15.36 -22.33 -36.46
N THR A 446 16.63 -22.51 -36.11
CA THR A 446 17.52 -23.56 -36.62
C THR A 446 17.36 -24.91 -35.92
N TRP A 447 16.57 -24.97 -34.84
CA TRP A 447 16.35 -26.20 -34.10
C TRP A 447 15.50 -27.20 -34.90
N PHE A 448 15.65 -28.49 -34.62
CA PHE A 448 14.90 -29.50 -35.36
C PHE A 448 13.42 -29.49 -34.98
N GLN A 449 12.57 -29.99 -35.85
CA GLN A 449 11.14 -30.11 -35.59
C GLN A 449 10.74 -31.60 -35.52
N PRO A 450 10.19 -32.09 -34.40
CA PRO A 450 9.71 -33.47 -34.29
C PRO A 450 8.55 -33.76 -35.25
N THR A 451 8.38 -35.03 -35.65
CA THR A 451 7.38 -35.42 -36.67
C THR A 451 5.93 -35.17 -36.27
N ARG A 452 5.62 -35.16 -34.97
CA ARG A 452 4.28 -34.92 -34.43
C ARG A 452 4.21 -33.69 -33.53
N SER A 453 5.09 -32.71 -33.75
CA SER A 453 5.01 -31.41 -33.07
C SER A 453 5.33 -30.26 -34.03
N SER A 454 4.61 -29.17 -33.86
CA SER A 454 4.90 -27.88 -34.49
C SER A 454 6.03 -27.12 -33.77
N LEU A 455 6.44 -27.58 -32.58
CA LEU A 455 7.45 -26.94 -31.75
C LEU A 455 8.86 -27.24 -32.25
N LYS A 456 9.71 -26.21 -32.29
CA LYS A 456 11.15 -26.36 -32.52
C LYS A 456 11.83 -26.86 -31.26
N CYS A 457 12.68 -27.87 -31.38
CA CYS A 457 13.28 -28.57 -30.25
C CYS A 457 14.80 -28.70 -30.35
N PHE A 458 15.48 -28.63 -29.21
CA PHE A 458 16.89 -28.97 -29.08
C PHE A 458 17.06 -30.20 -28.18
N SER A 459 17.85 -31.17 -28.61
CA SER A 459 18.17 -32.35 -27.82
C SER A 459 19.66 -32.41 -27.63
N LEU A 460 20.15 -32.60 -26.40
CA LEU A 460 21.60 -32.64 -26.14
C LEU A 460 22.28 -33.76 -26.95
N PHE A 461 21.68 -34.94 -26.97
CA PHE A 461 22.27 -36.14 -27.57
C PHE A 461 21.31 -36.88 -28.52
N TYR A 462 21.89 -37.67 -29.42
CA TYR A 462 21.14 -38.70 -30.14
C TYR A 462 20.96 -39.93 -29.26
N TYR A 463 19.72 -40.38 -29.10
CA TYR A 463 19.36 -41.59 -28.36
C TYR A 463 19.06 -42.73 -29.33
N TYR A 464 19.92 -43.73 -29.39
CA TYR A 464 19.69 -44.95 -30.17
C TYR A 464 19.10 -46.03 -29.27
N PRO A 465 17.85 -46.47 -29.46
CA PRO A 465 17.26 -47.51 -28.61
C PRO A 465 17.95 -48.86 -28.77
N THR A 466 17.71 -49.79 -27.85
CA THR A 466 18.38 -51.11 -27.84
C THR A 466 17.94 -52.04 -28.98
N ASN A 467 16.90 -51.68 -29.73
CA ASN A 467 16.37 -52.44 -30.86
C ASN A 467 16.93 -51.97 -32.21
N CYS A 468 17.96 -51.12 -32.23
CA CYS A 468 18.69 -50.80 -33.45
C CYS A 468 19.40 -52.05 -33.99
N ASP A 469 19.52 -52.14 -35.32
CA ASP A 469 20.08 -53.30 -36.02
C ASP A 469 21.62 -53.39 -35.94
N TRP A 470 22.25 -52.68 -35.00
CA TRP A 470 23.70 -52.62 -34.81
C TRP A 470 24.09 -52.54 -33.33
N ASN A 471 25.33 -52.94 -33.02
CA ASN A 471 25.87 -52.86 -31.67
C ASN A 471 26.27 -51.43 -31.31
N ALA A 472 25.79 -50.95 -30.16
CA ALA A 472 26.10 -49.62 -29.66
C ALA A 472 27.57 -49.49 -29.24
N SER A 473 28.21 -48.34 -29.53
CA SER A 473 29.54 -47.97 -29.02
C SER A 473 29.50 -47.67 -27.52
N GLU A 474 30.66 -47.49 -26.90
CA GLU A 474 30.78 -47.11 -25.49
C GLU A 474 30.08 -45.76 -25.23
N ASP A 475 30.33 -44.75 -26.06
CA ASP A 475 29.68 -43.42 -25.96
C ASP A 475 28.14 -43.51 -26.13
N GLU A 476 27.66 -44.34 -27.07
CA GLU A 476 26.22 -44.56 -27.26
C GLU A 476 25.59 -45.23 -26.02
N TRP A 477 26.33 -46.11 -25.33
CA TRP A 477 25.92 -46.68 -24.04
C TRP A 477 25.96 -45.65 -22.90
N GLU A 478 26.93 -44.75 -22.89
CA GLU A 478 26.98 -43.68 -21.89
C GLU A 478 25.75 -42.77 -21.98
N VAL A 479 25.34 -42.38 -23.19
CA VAL A 479 24.13 -41.56 -23.43
C VAL A 479 22.87 -42.31 -22.99
N ARG A 480 22.76 -43.61 -23.28
CA ARG A 480 21.64 -44.45 -22.79
C ARG A 480 21.57 -44.44 -21.26
N ASN A 481 22.70 -44.74 -20.61
CA ASN A 481 22.78 -44.80 -19.16
C ASN A 481 22.47 -43.43 -18.53
N LEU A 482 22.97 -42.34 -19.10
CA LEU A 482 22.67 -40.98 -18.66
C LEU A 482 21.16 -40.70 -18.65
N ILE A 483 20.48 -41.03 -19.76
CA ILE A 483 19.03 -40.84 -19.89
C ILE A 483 18.26 -41.75 -18.93
N TRP A 484 18.66 -43.02 -18.80
CA TRP A 484 17.99 -43.97 -17.90
C TRP A 484 18.16 -43.60 -16.44
N ASP A 485 19.35 -43.19 -16.04
CA ASP A 485 19.64 -42.67 -14.69
C ASP A 485 18.83 -41.39 -14.43
N PHE A 486 18.73 -40.48 -15.41
CA PHE A 486 17.89 -39.29 -15.30
C PHE A 486 16.39 -39.63 -15.17
N LYS A 487 15.89 -40.65 -15.88
CA LYS A 487 14.47 -41.05 -15.82
C LYS A 487 14.03 -41.52 -14.43
N ALA A 488 14.97 -41.84 -13.55
CA ALA A 488 14.75 -42.29 -12.17
C ALA A 488 13.74 -43.45 -12.05
N ASN A 489 13.71 -44.33 -13.06
CA ASN A 489 12.80 -45.47 -13.15
C ASN A 489 13.59 -46.74 -13.53
N PRO A 490 14.12 -47.48 -12.53
CA PRO A 490 15.05 -48.57 -12.82
C PRO A 490 14.31 -49.77 -13.42
N ASN A 491 14.89 -50.37 -14.46
CA ASN A 491 14.37 -51.59 -15.08
C ASN A 491 14.50 -52.85 -14.18
N ARG A 492 15.20 -52.73 -13.04
CA ARG A 492 15.41 -53.77 -12.03
C ARG A 492 15.15 -53.17 -10.65
N SER A 493 14.73 -54.00 -9.69
CA SER A 493 14.54 -53.53 -8.31
C SER A 493 15.86 -52.97 -7.76
N GLN A 494 15.87 -51.71 -7.35
CA GLN A 494 17.02 -51.02 -6.78
C GLN A 494 16.58 -50.21 -5.54
N PRO A 495 17.46 -50.02 -4.54
CA PRO A 495 17.18 -49.15 -3.41
C PRO A 495 16.91 -47.71 -3.85
N GLU A 496 16.01 -47.02 -3.16
CA GLU A 496 15.67 -45.61 -3.43
C GLU A 496 16.90 -44.70 -3.38
N SER A 497 17.86 -44.98 -2.49
CA SER A 497 19.12 -44.25 -2.37
C SER A 497 19.98 -44.35 -3.64
N GLU A 498 20.02 -45.53 -4.26
CA GLU A 498 20.77 -45.76 -5.50
C GLU A 498 20.12 -45.03 -6.68
N ILE A 499 18.77 -45.05 -6.76
CA ILE A 499 18.01 -44.32 -7.79
C ILE A 499 18.29 -42.82 -7.68
N ARG A 500 18.25 -42.26 -6.46
CA ARG A 500 18.54 -40.84 -6.22
C ARG A 500 19.98 -40.47 -6.57
N PHE A 501 20.96 -41.26 -6.13
CA PHE A 501 22.37 -41.02 -6.41
C PHE A 501 22.66 -41.01 -7.92
N ARG A 502 22.10 -41.96 -8.67
CA ARG A 502 22.22 -42.01 -10.13
C ARG A 502 21.54 -40.83 -10.81
N HIS A 503 20.32 -40.48 -10.38
CA HIS A 503 19.60 -39.33 -10.90
C HIS A 503 20.38 -38.03 -10.67
N GLU A 504 20.91 -37.82 -9.46
CA GLU A 504 21.72 -36.66 -9.11
C GLU A 504 22.99 -36.58 -9.98
N ARG A 505 23.70 -37.70 -10.19
CA ARG A 505 24.86 -37.76 -11.08
C ARG A 505 24.48 -37.41 -12.53
N ALA A 506 23.35 -37.90 -13.01
CA ALA A 506 22.85 -37.58 -14.34
C ALA A 506 22.47 -36.10 -14.46
N MET A 507 21.76 -35.55 -13.48
CA MET A 507 21.40 -34.13 -13.35
C MET A 507 22.64 -33.24 -13.41
N ASN A 508 23.65 -33.53 -12.60
CA ASN A 508 24.92 -32.78 -12.56
C ASN A 508 25.66 -32.79 -13.90
N LYS A 509 25.48 -33.83 -14.73
CA LYS A 509 26.01 -33.86 -16.10
C LYS A 509 25.20 -33.01 -17.08
N VAL A 510 23.86 -33.02 -16.99
CA VAL A 510 23.00 -32.33 -17.98
C VAL A 510 22.77 -30.84 -17.70
N LEU A 511 22.76 -30.42 -16.44
CA LEU A 511 22.56 -29.02 -16.04
C LEU A 511 23.54 -28.04 -16.73
N PRO A 512 24.88 -28.25 -16.72
CA PRO A 512 25.80 -27.33 -17.38
C PRO A 512 25.61 -27.31 -18.91
N LEU A 513 25.19 -28.42 -19.50
CA LEU A 513 24.93 -28.50 -20.94
C LEU A 513 23.67 -27.70 -21.32
N PHE A 514 22.58 -27.84 -20.56
CA PHE A 514 21.40 -27.00 -20.78
C PHE A 514 21.69 -25.52 -20.54
N LYS A 515 22.46 -25.18 -19.50
CA LYS A 515 22.91 -23.80 -19.30
C LYS A 515 23.66 -23.27 -20.53
N LYS A 516 24.59 -24.07 -21.09
CA LYS A 516 25.31 -23.72 -22.33
C LYS A 516 24.37 -23.47 -23.50
N VAL A 517 23.40 -24.37 -23.73
CA VAL A 517 22.37 -24.22 -24.79
C VAL A 517 21.59 -22.92 -24.59
N MET A 518 21.09 -22.67 -23.38
CA MET A 518 20.27 -21.50 -23.09
C MET A 518 21.06 -20.20 -23.27
N SER A 519 22.30 -20.14 -22.78
CA SER A 519 23.17 -18.97 -22.94
C SER A 519 23.57 -18.74 -24.40
N HIS A 520 23.80 -19.79 -25.18
CA HIS A 520 24.17 -19.67 -26.60
C HIS A 520 23.03 -19.09 -27.43
N TYR A 521 21.81 -19.62 -27.30
CA TYR A 521 20.69 -19.23 -28.17
C TYR A 521 19.92 -18.00 -27.69
N PHE A 522 19.78 -17.82 -26.37
CA PHE A 522 18.96 -16.74 -25.81
C PHE A 522 19.78 -15.62 -25.15
N GLY A 523 21.04 -15.87 -24.79
CA GLY A 523 21.93 -14.88 -24.17
C GLY A 523 21.31 -14.24 -22.93
N SER A 524 21.25 -12.90 -22.89
CA SER A 524 20.62 -12.16 -21.79
C SER A 524 19.10 -12.34 -21.71
N ASN A 525 18.45 -12.84 -22.76
CA ASN A 525 17.00 -13.08 -22.77
C ASN A 525 16.62 -14.42 -22.12
N THR A 526 17.59 -15.24 -21.69
CA THR A 526 17.29 -16.48 -20.95
C THR A 526 16.42 -16.22 -19.73
N SER A 527 16.64 -15.12 -19.00
CA SER A 527 15.85 -14.78 -17.80
C SER A 527 14.39 -14.39 -18.07
N LYS A 528 14.02 -14.15 -19.33
CA LYS A 528 12.62 -13.89 -19.72
C LYS A 528 11.81 -15.18 -19.90
N LEU A 529 12.47 -16.33 -19.93
CA LEU A 529 11.86 -17.62 -20.21
C LEU A 529 11.41 -18.28 -18.91
N THR A 530 10.35 -19.08 -19.02
CA THR A 530 9.85 -19.95 -17.96
C THR A 530 10.05 -21.40 -18.37
N LEU A 531 10.74 -22.18 -17.54
CA LEU A 531 10.96 -23.60 -17.77
C LEU A 531 9.74 -24.41 -17.35
N VAL A 532 9.27 -25.29 -18.22
CA VAL A 532 8.20 -26.25 -17.92
C VAL A 532 8.65 -27.66 -18.28
N CYS A 533 8.78 -28.52 -17.27
CA CYS A 533 9.05 -29.94 -17.50
C CYS A 533 7.75 -30.70 -17.77
N ILE A 534 7.71 -31.50 -18.83
CA ILE A 534 6.54 -32.33 -19.19
C ILE A 534 6.39 -33.44 -18.15
N PRO A 535 5.27 -33.48 -17.40
CA PRO A 535 5.08 -34.50 -16.37
C PRO A 535 5.10 -35.93 -16.90
N SER A 536 5.64 -36.85 -16.11
CA SER A 536 5.46 -38.29 -16.31
C SER A 536 4.03 -38.72 -16.00
N SER A 537 3.63 -39.92 -16.44
CA SER A 537 2.30 -40.48 -16.17
C SER A 537 2.04 -40.77 -14.68
N LYS A 538 3.11 -40.80 -13.86
CA LYS A 538 3.07 -41.01 -12.41
C LYS A 538 3.65 -39.81 -11.67
N LYS A 539 2.91 -39.28 -10.69
CA LYS A 539 3.30 -38.08 -9.92
C LYS A 539 4.65 -38.25 -9.21
N ILE A 540 4.89 -39.42 -8.60
CA ILE A 540 6.15 -39.70 -7.89
C ILE A 540 7.37 -39.72 -8.83
N VAL A 541 7.18 -40.14 -10.09
CA VAL A 541 8.26 -40.14 -11.09
C VAL A 541 8.53 -38.72 -11.58
N THR A 542 7.47 -37.92 -11.78
CA THR A 542 7.60 -36.49 -12.10
C THR A 542 8.36 -35.75 -11.02
N GLU A 543 8.02 -35.99 -9.74
CA GLU A 543 8.68 -35.33 -8.62
C GLU A 543 10.16 -35.68 -8.55
N ARG A 544 10.49 -36.97 -8.58
CA ARG A 544 11.90 -37.42 -8.55
C ARG A 544 12.73 -36.89 -9.71
N ARG A 545 12.12 -36.71 -10.87
CA ARG A 545 12.83 -36.36 -12.10
C ARG A 545 13.01 -34.85 -12.27
N TYR A 546 12.00 -34.07 -11.95
CA TYR A 546 11.91 -32.68 -12.41
C TYR A 546 11.88 -31.65 -11.31
N LYS A 547 11.60 -32.01 -10.05
CA LYS A 547 11.52 -31.03 -8.96
C LYS A 547 12.87 -30.34 -8.72
N ASP A 548 13.89 -31.12 -8.39
CA ASP A 548 15.22 -30.59 -8.09
C ASP A 548 15.89 -30.07 -9.37
N PHE A 549 15.74 -30.78 -10.49
CA PHE A 549 16.27 -30.36 -11.79
C PHE A 549 15.73 -28.99 -12.24
N SER A 550 14.42 -28.78 -12.21
CA SER A 550 13.82 -27.52 -12.66
C SER A 550 14.25 -26.36 -11.80
N HIS A 551 14.31 -26.56 -10.47
CA HIS A 551 14.80 -25.58 -9.52
C HIS A 551 16.25 -25.19 -9.83
N GLU A 552 17.13 -26.18 -9.96
CA GLU A 552 18.56 -25.95 -10.16
C GLU A 552 18.84 -25.28 -11.51
N LEU A 553 18.19 -25.76 -12.60
CA LEU A 553 18.36 -25.16 -13.92
C LEU A 553 17.87 -23.71 -13.95
N CYS A 554 16.71 -23.42 -13.36
CA CYS A 554 16.18 -22.06 -13.27
C CYS A 554 17.11 -21.16 -12.45
N SER A 555 17.63 -21.65 -11.32
CA SER A 555 18.58 -20.92 -10.48
C SER A 555 19.85 -20.51 -11.24
N ILE A 556 20.46 -21.42 -12.00
CA ILE A 556 21.72 -21.15 -12.72
C ILE A 556 21.55 -20.37 -14.03
N THR A 557 20.33 -20.27 -14.56
CA THR A 557 20.01 -19.58 -15.84
C THR A 557 19.23 -18.28 -15.65
N GLY A 558 18.63 -18.06 -14.48
CA GLY A 558 17.73 -16.94 -14.21
C GLY A 558 16.34 -17.09 -14.80
N MET A 559 15.98 -18.25 -15.35
CA MET A 559 14.62 -18.54 -15.81
C MET A 559 13.63 -18.63 -14.65
N ASP A 560 12.37 -18.39 -14.93
CA ASP A 560 11.28 -18.69 -14.00
C ASP A 560 10.97 -20.19 -13.98
N ASN A 561 10.67 -20.74 -12.80
CA ASN A 561 10.34 -22.15 -12.64
C ASN A 561 8.83 -22.41 -12.69
N GLY A 562 8.38 -23.19 -13.70
CA GLY A 562 6.98 -23.57 -13.87
C GLY A 562 6.55 -24.86 -13.13
N TYR A 563 7.45 -25.55 -12.43
CA TYR A 563 7.19 -26.88 -11.86
C TYR A 563 5.95 -26.93 -10.94
N ASP A 564 5.83 -26.00 -9.99
CA ASP A 564 4.72 -25.98 -9.02
C ASP A 564 3.37 -25.54 -9.63
N TYR A 565 3.39 -25.05 -10.88
CA TYR A 565 2.22 -24.52 -11.57
C TYR A 565 1.58 -25.51 -12.55
N ILE A 566 2.13 -26.73 -12.64
CA ILE A 566 1.61 -27.85 -13.42
C ILE A 566 1.46 -29.08 -12.52
N SER A 567 0.29 -29.70 -12.54
CA SER A 567 0.02 -30.89 -11.72
C SER A 567 -0.69 -32.00 -12.50
N VAL A 568 -0.38 -33.25 -12.16
CA VAL A 568 -1.07 -34.43 -12.72
C VAL A 568 -2.32 -34.69 -11.88
N LEU A 569 -3.51 -34.53 -12.47
CA LEU A 569 -4.83 -34.72 -11.84
C LEU A 569 -5.25 -36.21 -11.80
N GLN A 570 -4.88 -36.99 -12.81
CA GLN A 570 -5.14 -38.44 -12.89
C GLN A 570 -3.92 -39.16 -13.46
N GLU A 571 -3.49 -40.26 -12.81
CA GLU A 571 -2.35 -41.06 -13.26
C GLU A 571 -2.70 -41.87 -14.52
N GLY A 572 -1.77 -41.90 -15.49
CA GLY A 572 -1.95 -42.66 -16.74
C GLY A 572 -1.37 -44.07 -16.65
N GLU A 573 -2.05 -45.06 -17.24
CA GLU A 573 -1.56 -46.44 -17.34
C GLU A 573 -0.46 -46.58 -18.41
N ALA A 574 0.56 -47.40 -18.12
CA ALA A 574 1.68 -47.60 -19.04
C ALA A 574 1.25 -48.36 -20.30
N LYS A 575 1.56 -47.83 -21.50
CA LYS A 575 1.21 -48.44 -22.80
C LYS A 575 1.76 -49.86 -22.99
N HIS A 576 2.87 -50.20 -22.34
CA HIS A 576 3.48 -51.54 -22.42
C HIS A 576 2.67 -52.62 -21.67
N LEU A 577 1.61 -52.23 -20.95
CA LEU A 577 0.68 -53.10 -20.23
C LEU A 577 -0.75 -53.06 -20.83
N GLY A 578 -0.94 -52.44 -21.99
CA GLY A 578 -2.25 -52.40 -22.68
C GLY A 578 -3.20 -51.27 -22.25
N GLY A 579 -2.75 -50.30 -21.46
CA GLY A 579 -3.58 -49.17 -21.00
C GLY A 579 -3.82 -48.09 -22.07
N THR A 580 -5.05 -47.57 -22.16
CA THR A 580 -5.51 -46.54 -23.12
C THR A 580 -5.69 -45.14 -22.51
N THR A 581 -5.51 -44.97 -21.20
CA THR A 581 -5.86 -43.73 -20.47
C THR A 581 -4.68 -42.76 -20.36
N GLN A 582 -4.82 -41.54 -20.93
CA GLN A 582 -3.83 -40.46 -20.80
C GLN A 582 -3.94 -39.75 -19.45
N ALA A 583 -2.80 -39.37 -18.86
CA ALA A 583 -2.77 -38.58 -17.63
C ALA A 583 -3.39 -37.18 -17.87
N GLN A 584 -4.32 -36.75 -17.02
CA GLN A 584 -4.89 -35.40 -17.08
C GLN A 584 -3.97 -34.42 -16.36
N ILE A 585 -3.62 -33.32 -17.01
CA ILE A 585 -2.73 -32.28 -16.48
C ILE A 585 -3.55 -31.02 -16.17
N SER A 586 -3.39 -30.46 -14.98
CA SER A 586 -3.90 -29.14 -14.58
C SER A 586 -2.80 -28.09 -14.69
N ILE A 587 -3.17 -26.91 -15.18
CA ILE A 587 -2.29 -25.78 -15.43
C ILE A 587 -2.84 -24.56 -14.71
N ASN A 588 -1.97 -23.82 -14.00
CA ASN A 588 -2.34 -22.53 -13.42
C ASN A 588 -2.34 -21.43 -14.49
N GLY A 589 -3.51 -21.16 -15.08
CA GLY A 589 -3.61 -20.19 -16.18
C GLY A 589 -3.28 -18.74 -15.82
N SER A 590 -3.41 -18.32 -14.55
CA SER A 590 -3.00 -16.96 -14.17
C SER A 590 -1.48 -16.81 -14.09
N PHE A 591 -0.76 -17.87 -13.73
CA PHE A 591 0.71 -17.86 -13.74
C PHE A 591 1.25 -17.80 -15.17
N PHE A 592 0.73 -18.61 -16.09
CA PHE A 592 1.31 -18.78 -17.43
C PHE A 592 0.91 -17.71 -18.46
N ARG A 593 -0.09 -16.87 -18.16
CA ARG A 593 -0.53 -15.81 -19.07
C ARG A 593 0.63 -14.88 -19.47
N ASP A 594 0.77 -14.65 -20.76
CA ASP A 594 1.79 -13.80 -21.41
C ASP A 594 3.25 -14.23 -21.16
N ARG A 595 3.50 -15.42 -20.59
CA ARG A 595 4.86 -15.91 -20.33
C ARG A 595 5.44 -16.65 -21.54
N TYR A 596 6.74 -16.51 -21.73
CA TYR A 596 7.50 -17.22 -22.76
C TYR A 596 8.01 -18.56 -22.22
N ILE A 597 7.52 -19.68 -22.76
CA ILE A 597 7.76 -21.01 -22.18
C ILE A 597 8.80 -21.79 -22.98
N VAL A 598 9.70 -22.47 -22.27
CA VAL A 598 10.52 -23.55 -22.83
C VAL A 598 10.11 -24.87 -22.18
N LEU A 599 9.66 -25.82 -23.00
CA LEU A 599 9.32 -27.17 -22.55
C LEU A 599 10.56 -28.02 -22.38
N LEU A 600 10.55 -28.96 -21.44
CA LEU A 600 11.60 -29.95 -21.27
C LEU A 600 11.00 -31.34 -21.11
N ASP A 601 11.54 -32.31 -21.84
CA ASP A 601 11.26 -33.74 -21.66
C ASP A 601 12.57 -34.53 -21.56
N ASP A 602 12.51 -35.78 -21.12
CA ASP A 602 13.69 -36.64 -21.04
C ASP A 602 14.21 -37.01 -22.45
N VAL A 603 13.33 -37.47 -23.32
CA VAL A 603 13.62 -37.97 -24.66
C VAL A 603 12.47 -37.65 -25.61
N ILE A 604 12.79 -36.99 -26.71
CA ILE A 604 11.83 -36.76 -27.80
C ILE A 604 11.89 -37.95 -28.76
N THR A 605 10.77 -38.65 -28.91
CA THR A 605 10.62 -39.68 -29.95
C THR A 605 9.85 -39.12 -31.15
N SER A 606 8.52 -39.01 -31.05
CA SER A 606 7.70 -38.39 -32.10
C SER A 606 7.38 -36.91 -31.84
N GLY A 607 7.52 -36.45 -30.59
CA GLY A 607 7.15 -35.09 -30.18
C GLY A 607 5.68 -34.91 -29.78
N MET A 608 4.85 -35.96 -29.79
CA MET A 608 3.43 -35.83 -29.43
C MET A 608 3.19 -35.22 -28.03
N SER A 609 3.99 -35.60 -27.03
CA SER A 609 3.87 -35.02 -25.68
C SER A 609 4.18 -33.52 -25.66
N MET A 610 5.18 -33.08 -26.44
CA MET A 610 5.51 -31.66 -26.61
C MET A 610 4.32 -30.89 -27.17
N GLU A 611 3.68 -31.42 -28.23
CA GLU A 611 2.55 -30.76 -28.88
C GLU A 611 1.33 -30.65 -27.96
N MET A 612 1.01 -31.71 -27.22
CA MET A 612 -0.11 -31.70 -26.27
C MET A 612 0.11 -30.66 -25.17
N THR A 613 1.29 -30.65 -24.54
CA THR A 613 1.61 -29.69 -23.47
C THR A 613 1.68 -28.26 -24.01
N LYS A 614 2.22 -28.06 -25.21
CA LYS A 614 2.22 -26.77 -25.90
C LYS A 614 0.80 -26.22 -26.01
N ASN A 615 -0.11 -26.99 -26.58
CA ASN A 615 -1.49 -26.55 -26.81
C ASN A 615 -2.20 -26.18 -25.50
N LEU A 616 -1.96 -26.94 -24.42
CA LEU A 616 -2.55 -26.66 -23.11
C LEU A 616 -2.05 -25.33 -22.52
N LEU A 617 -0.76 -25.01 -22.68
CA LEU A 617 -0.17 -23.76 -22.20
C LEU A 617 -0.60 -22.55 -23.05
N GLU A 618 -0.68 -22.72 -24.38
CA GLU A 618 -1.15 -21.65 -25.27
C GLU A 618 -2.64 -21.35 -25.04
N GLN A 619 -3.47 -22.36 -24.76
CA GLN A 619 -4.86 -22.16 -24.32
C GLN A 619 -4.97 -21.39 -22.99
N ALA A 620 -3.96 -21.48 -22.14
CA ALA A 620 -3.86 -20.70 -20.90
C ALA A 620 -3.32 -19.27 -21.12
N GLY A 621 -3.01 -18.89 -22.37
CA GLY A 621 -2.48 -17.58 -22.74
C GLY A 621 -0.96 -17.45 -22.68
N ALA A 622 -0.23 -18.56 -22.61
CA ALA A 622 1.23 -18.56 -22.69
C ALA A 622 1.74 -18.53 -24.13
N HIS A 623 3.02 -18.21 -24.32
CA HIS A 623 3.72 -18.28 -25.60
C HIS A 623 4.80 -19.35 -25.53
N VAL A 624 4.58 -20.52 -26.14
CA VAL A 624 5.55 -21.62 -26.08
C VAL A 624 6.60 -21.44 -27.17
N ILE A 625 7.83 -21.12 -26.76
CA ILE A 625 8.94 -20.76 -27.65
C ILE A 625 9.59 -22.01 -28.25
N ALA A 626 9.95 -22.97 -27.41
CA ALA A 626 10.71 -24.14 -27.84
C ALA A 626 10.61 -25.34 -26.89
N GLY A 627 11.09 -26.50 -27.34
CA GLY A 627 11.26 -27.69 -26.53
C GLY A 627 12.73 -28.08 -26.34
N LEU A 628 13.02 -28.69 -25.21
CA LEU A 628 14.35 -29.20 -24.85
C LEU A 628 14.23 -30.67 -24.49
N SER A 629 15.28 -31.43 -24.75
CA SER A 629 15.42 -32.77 -24.17
C SER A 629 16.86 -33.22 -24.00
N ILE A 630 17.06 -34.25 -23.19
CA ILE A 630 18.38 -34.88 -23.05
C ILE A 630 18.67 -35.68 -24.31
N GLY A 631 17.70 -36.47 -24.79
CA GLY A 631 17.83 -37.29 -25.99
C GLY A 631 16.81 -36.99 -27.08
N ARG A 632 17.15 -37.26 -28.34
CA ARG A 632 16.17 -37.52 -29.42
C ARG A 632 16.37 -38.90 -30.03
N THR A 633 15.28 -39.64 -30.20
CA THR A 633 15.32 -41.00 -30.74
C THR A 633 15.70 -41.00 -32.22
N LYS A 634 16.70 -41.81 -32.60
CA LYS A 634 17.11 -42.05 -33.99
C LYS A 634 17.29 -43.55 -34.26
N HIS A 635 17.06 -43.93 -35.51
CA HIS A 635 17.29 -45.29 -36.02
C HIS A 635 18.31 -45.32 -37.16
N GLU A 636 19.09 -44.24 -37.30
CA GLU A 636 20.24 -44.13 -38.21
C GLU A 636 21.36 -43.41 -37.45
N ARG A 637 22.61 -43.89 -37.57
CA ARG A 637 23.77 -43.32 -36.88
C ARG A 637 24.16 -41.95 -37.43
N GLU A 638 24.48 -41.04 -36.51
CA GLU A 638 24.87 -39.66 -36.78
C GLU A 638 26.31 -39.44 -36.32
N TYR A 639 27.02 -38.50 -36.96
CA TYR A 639 28.46 -38.32 -36.78
C TYR A 639 28.85 -37.62 -35.46
N SER A 640 28.05 -36.67 -34.99
CA SER A 640 28.28 -35.93 -33.74
C SER A 640 26.97 -35.60 -33.04
N ASN A 641 26.96 -35.43 -31.72
CA ASN A 641 25.75 -35.04 -31.00
C ASN A 641 25.43 -33.55 -31.23
N PRO A 642 24.15 -33.14 -31.12
CA PRO A 642 23.80 -31.73 -31.29
C PRO A 642 24.56 -30.79 -30.33
N ILE A 643 24.81 -31.21 -29.09
CA ILE A 643 25.55 -30.43 -28.09
C ILE A 643 27.03 -30.21 -28.45
N ASP A 644 27.61 -31.07 -29.29
CA ASP A 644 29.02 -31.00 -29.69
C ASP A 644 29.28 -29.83 -30.65
N ASN A 645 28.22 -29.26 -31.24
CA ASN A 645 28.28 -28.14 -32.18
C ASN A 645 28.08 -26.76 -31.52
N LEU A 646 28.04 -26.69 -30.19
CA LEU A 646 27.77 -25.46 -29.42
C LEU A 646 29.00 -24.88 -28.71
#